data_AF-A0A8J4FSH8-F1
#
_entry.id   AF-A0A8J4FSH8-F1
#
_cell.length_a   1.000
_cell.length_b   1.000
_cell.length_c   1.000
_cell.angle_alpha   90.00
_cell.angle_beta   90.00
_cell.angle_gamma   90.00
#
_symmetry.space_group_name_H-M   'P 1'
#
loop_
_entity.id
_entity.type
_entity.pdbx_description
1 polymer ?
#
loop_
_entity_poly.entity_id
_entity_poly.type
_entity_poly.pdbx_seq_one_letter_code
_entity_poly.pdbx_strand_id
1 'polypeptide(L)'
;MNSLSEAPALQIILEQPLEKKSGVRYGPPGSRRMVYFVDDMNMPLVDKYDTQSSIELLRQMVDYHGWYDKVKIQLKEIINCQMAACMNPTAGSFNITPRMQRHFVTFAVQMPTSDITRAMYFQIIDGHLSSFDPDMMKMANKLVDATIELHRNVMNNFLPSAVKFHYQFNLRDLSNITQGLCRMIKEYYREPIKAARLWVHECERVFRDRMINDADMVKFDEFRVAVTKKYFDDCGGMAAIEERPLIYASHASMTYTSDDLPVYCSISSYDVLRKTLEDKLREYNDSNAVMELVLFQQAMEHVTRISRIIDLPRGNAMLVGVGGSGKQSLARLASYICGYEVYQISVSSTYGIADFKENLLGLYRKAGTKGTPITFLMTDNQIVKEGFLVYINDLLSTGYIADLFTAEDKEAFCNAVRNEVKGAGILDTMENCWDFFIDKVRRFLHIVLCFSPVGDKFRIRARQFPALVNCTMFDWFHGWPGEALVSVAQRFLVDVPNMDESVRENIAYHMAYAHQCVSEASERFKEAFRRYNYTTPKSYLELISLYKTLLQIKREDLRRSKERLENGIDKIAQASSQVTDLQRVLKEEQIVVEEKKAQTDELIVSIGREKAVVDQAVEAGREDEDAATKLQADVSAFQAECERDLAEAEPIIQQAEAALDSLNKKELSELKSFGSPAAEIVQVAAACLVLTCGGKIPKDRDWNAGKKMMADVNSFLASLKSFDKDNVPVPCVETCEKDYISLPGFTPENIKGKSAAAAGLCSWVINICKYFRIYQVVAPKRAALAEANKKLDAANKKLSGIRAEVKRLQDRVTLLEQSLMKATEDKNAAIAQAERTARKAQMAERLINGLSGENTRWGAEIKRLESLEGRLVGDVLIASAFVSYAGPFNMQFRKALVDEKWLPDIIERQIPMTAGIKPLDLLTDDATKAKWANEGLPTDPLSVENGAIMSNASRWALMIDPQLQGIRWIINKETNNGLVIIQQSQPKYIDQVIHCIENGWPLLIENLPVDIDAVLDPVIGKMTIRKARNIIMKIGDTEVSYDTRFRLYLQTKLSNPHYKPEVAAQTTLVNFCVTEKGLEDQLLALVVDHERPDLQEQAAGLVRSLNEYNITLVELENNLLYNLANATGNILENIELIEGLEETKRTAVEIEEKVKLAKQTEVQIAKAREVYRPVATRGSLVYFLIDNLNALDRVYHYSMANYVFVLKKGMDMTPGSKDESKVCVCVCVCVCVCEGM
;
A
#
# COMPACT_ATOMS: atom_id res chain seq x y z
N MET A 1 -59.13 -20.61 -4.43
CA MET A 1 -58.64 -20.67 -3.04
C MET A 1 -57.16 -21.04 -3.07
N ASN A 2 -56.43 -20.90 -1.98
CA ASN A 2 -55.02 -21.28 -1.87
C ASN A 2 -54.78 -22.22 -0.68
N SER A 3 -53.56 -22.73 -0.56
CA SER A 3 -53.17 -23.69 0.48
C SER A 3 -53.31 -23.19 1.91
N LEU A 4 -53.20 -21.88 2.13
CA LEU A 4 -53.35 -21.23 3.43
C LEU A 4 -54.73 -20.56 3.62
N SER A 5 -55.69 -20.88 2.75
CA SER A 5 -57.04 -20.33 2.88
C SER A 5 -57.73 -20.94 4.08
N GLU A 6 -58.19 -20.08 4.99
CA GLU A 6 -59.00 -20.45 6.14
C GLU A 6 -60.42 -19.87 6.02
N ALA A 7 -61.37 -20.43 6.77
CA ALA A 7 -62.74 -19.95 6.80
C ALA A 7 -62.89 -18.42 7.04
N PRO A 8 -62.19 -17.76 7.99
CA PRO A 8 -62.35 -16.33 8.23
C PRO A 8 -61.97 -15.48 7.00
N ALA A 9 -60.84 -15.79 6.37
CA ALA A 9 -60.37 -15.07 5.20
C ALA A 9 -61.34 -15.27 4.02
N LEU A 10 -61.81 -16.49 3.80
CA LEU A 10 -62.78 -16.79 2.77
C LEU A 10 -64.12 -16.08 3.01
N GLN A 11 -64.59 -16.01 4.25
CA GLN A 11 -65.84 -15.34 4.60
C GLN A 11 -65.81 -13.87 4.17
N ILE A 12 -64.71 -13.15 4.45
CA ILE A 12 -64.54 -11.75 4.03
C ILE A 12 -64.68 -11.61 2.51
N ILE A 13 -64.03 -12.50 1.75
CA ILE A 13 -64.05 -12.49 0.28
C ILE A 13 -65.48 -12.75 -0.24
N LEU A 14 -66.20 -13.69 0.36
CA LEU A 14 -67.58 -13.98 -0.03
C LEU A 14 -68.54 -12.85 0.31
N GLU A 15 -68.30 -12.11 1.41
CA GLU A 15 -69.14 -10.96 1.81
C GLU A 15 -68.90 -9.71 0.96
N GLN A 16 -67.71 -9.51 0.38
CA GLN A 16 -67.34 -8.31 -0.39
C GLN A 16 -68.34 -7.90 -1.48
N PRO A 17 -68.84 -8.80 -2.36
CA PRO A 17 -69.75 -8.43 -3.42
C PRO A 17 -71.23 -8.44 -2.98
N LEU A 18 -71.53 -8.68 -1.70
CA LEU A 18 -72.90 -8.75 -1.19
C LEU A 18 -73.35 -7.44 -0.55
N GLU A 19 -74.58 -7.04 -0.83
CA GLU A 19 -75.25 -5.91 -0.18
C GLU A 19 -76.28 -6.40 0.82
N LYS A 20 -76.45 -5.63 1.90
CA LYS A 20 -77.54 -5.84 2.85
C LYS A 20 -78.87 -5.44 2.20
N LYS A 21 -79.77 -6.41 1.98
CA LYS A 21 -81.10 -6.17 1.38
C LYS A 21 -82.14 -5.75 2.42
N SER A 22 -82.32 -6.55 3.46
CA SER A 22 -83.26 -6.27 4.54
C SER A 22 -82.93 -7.11 5.77
N GLY A 23 -82.97 -6.50 6.97
CA GLY A 23 -82.74 -7.19 8.23
C GLY A 23 -81.39 -7.92 8.26
N VAL A 24 -81.43 -9.25 8.19
CA VAL A 24 -80.28 -10.17 8.19
C VAL A 24 -79.91 -10.71 6.81
N ARG A 25 -80.61 -10.28 5.75
CA ARG A 25 -80.42 -10.79 4.38
C ARG A 25 -79.39 -10.02 3.59
N TYR A 26 -78.49 -10.76 2.97
CA TYR A 26 -77.41 -10.32 2.11
C TYR A 26 -77.57 -10.95 0.72
N GLY A 27 -77.37 -10.17 -0.33
CA GLY A 27 -77.48 -10.65 -1.71
C GLY A 27 -76.77 -9.71 -2.68
N PRO A 28 -76.57 -10.11 -3.94
CA PRO A 28 -75.88 -9.29 -4.93
C PRO A 28 -76.59 -7.97 -5.22
N PRO A 29 -75.89 -6.93 -5.72
CA PRO A 29 -76.47 -5.64 -6.05
C PRO A 29 -77.71 -5.72 -6.96
N GLY A 30 -78.73 -4.93 -6.63
CA GLY A 30 -80.02 -4.94 -7.33
C GLY A 30 -80.74 -6.31 -7.25
N SER A 31 -81.23 -6.78 -8.41
CA SER A 31 -82.01 -8.02 -8.57
C SER A 31 -81.22 -9.10 -9.34
N ARG A 32 -79.89 -9.00 -9.37
CA ARG A 32 -79.02 -9.94 -10.08
C ARG A 32 -78.94 -11.29 -9.36
N ARG A 33 -78.47 -12.32 -10.05
CA ARG A 33 -78.09 -13.62 -9.46
C ARG A 33 -76.58 -13.78 -9.58
N MET A 34 -75.91 -14.08 -8.47
CA MET A 34 -74.45 -14.17 -8.41
C MET A 34 -74.00 -15.62 -8.52
N VAL A 35 -72.90 -15.86 -9.24
CA VAL A 35 -72.21 -17.15 -9.28
C VAL A 35 -70.81 -16.96 -8.72
N TYR A 36 -70.53 -17.59 -7.59
CA TYR A 36 -69.16 -17.71 -7.07
C TYR A 36 -68.44 -18.80 -7.84
N PHE A 37 -67.35 -18.44 -8.51
CA PHE A 37 -66.46 -19.39 -9.15
C PHE A 37 -65.24 -19.67 -8.26
N VAL A 38 -65.05 -20.93 -7.89
CA VAL A 38 -63.91 -21.39 -7.08
C VAL A 38 -62.95 -22.14 -7.99
N ASP A 39 -61.84 -21.50 -8.36
CA ASP A 39 -60.87 -22.05 -9.32
C ASP A 39 -60.23 -23.37 -8.82
N ASP A 40 -59.61 -23.36 -7.64
CA ASP A 40 -59.10 -24.59 -7.03
C ASP A 40 -59.72 -24.85 -5.67
N MET A 41 -60.67 -25.79 -5.62
CA MET A 41 -61.40 -26.15 -4.40
C MET A 41 -60.62 -27.07 -3.45
N ASN A 42 -59.70 -27.89 -3.98
CA ASN A 42 -58.92 -28.87 -3.22
C ASN A 42 -57.58 -28.33 -2.70
N MET A 43 -57.31 -27.04 -2.86
CA MET A 43 -56.06 -26.42 -2.45
C MET A 43 -55.89 -26.19 -0.95
N PRO A 44 -56.92 -25.78 -0.17
CA PRO A 44 -56.76 -25.53 1.27
C PRO A 44 -56.11 -26.71 1.98
N LEU A 45 -55.12 -26.44 2.84
CA LEU A 45 -54.48 -27.48 3.63
C LEU A 45 -55.47 -28.12 4.59
N VAL A 46 -55.26 -29.40 4.76
CA VAL A 46 -55.98 -30.21 5.72
C VAL A 46 -55.40 -29.94 7.10
N ASP A 47 -56.26 -29.70 8.09
CA ASP A 47 -55.84 -29.52 9.48
C ASP A 47 -55.39 -30.84 10.12
N LYS A 48 -54.99 -30.81 11.40
CA LYS A 48 -54.56 -32.01 12.14
C LYS A 48 -55.64 -33.09 12.29
N TYR A 49 -56.90 -32.77 12.00
CA TYR A 49 -58.07 -33.64 12.17
C TYR A 49 -58.68 -34.05 10.83
N ASP A 50 -57.92 -33.91 9.75
CA ASP A 50 -58.39 -34.18 8.40
C ASP A 50 -59.56 -33.32 7.91
N THR A 51 -59.67 -32.07 8.41
CA THR A 51 -60.72 -31.12 8.00
C THR A 51 -60.18 -29.89 7.29
N GLN A 52 -60.98 -29.32 6.39
CA GLN A 52 -60.67 -28.09 5.66
C GLN A 52 -61.72 -27.04 6.00
N SER A 53 -61.36 -26.09 6.88
CA SER A 53 -62.29 -25.09 7.42
C SER A 53 -62.97 -24.24 6.32
N SER A 54 -62.24 -23.87 5.28
CA SER A 54 -62.79 -23.13 4.12
C SER A 54 -63.87 -23.90 3.38
N ILE A 55 -63.68 -25.21 3.17
CA ILE A 55 -64.66 -26.06 2.48
C ILE A 55 -65.91 -26.24 3.35
N GLU A 56 -65.74 -26.37 4.67
CA GLU A 56 -66.87 -26.47 5.59
C GLU A 56 -67.67 -25.16 5.67
N LEU A 57 -67.04 -23.99 5.55
CA LEU A 57 -67.75 -22.72 5.43
C LEU A 57 -68.58 -22.67 4.14
N LEU A 58 -68.02 -23.10 3.00
CA LEU A 58 -68.78 -23.20 1.76
C LEU A 58 -69.97 -24.16 1.91
N ARG A 59 -69.78 -25.29 2.60
CA ARG A 59 -70.87 -26.22 2.89
C ARG A 59 -71.95 -25.54 3.72
N GLN A 60 -71.59 -24.78 4.76
CA GLN A 60 -72.56 -24.02 5.55
C GLN A 60 -73.36 -23.03 4.69
N MET A 61 -72.71 -22.34 3.76
CA MET A 61 -73.38 -21.44 2.82
C MET A 61 -74.42 -22.17 1.95
N VAL A 62 -74.08 -23.37 1.47
CA VAL A 62 -74.97 -24.16 0.59
C VAL A 62 -76.09 -24.84 1.38
N ASP A 63 -75.80 -25.42 2.54
CA ASP A 63 -76.76 -26.14 3.39
C ASP A 63 -77.73 -25.19 4.10
N TYR A 64 -77.21 -24.12 4.69
CA TYR A 64 -77.98 -23.22 5.57
C TYR A 64 -78.33 -21.89 4.92
N HIS A 65 -77.88 -21.63 3.69
CA HIS A 65 -78.08 -20.35 3.00
C HIS A 65 -77.63 -19.15 3.84
N GLY A 66 -76.53 -19.30 4.57
CA GLY A 66 -76.04 -18.26 5.47
C GLY A 66 -75.07 -18.77 6.53
N TRP A 67 -74.55 -17.85 7.33
CA TRP A 67 -73.63 -18.13 8.44
C TRP A 67 -73.78 -17.09 9.54
N TYR A 68 -73.26 -17.38 10.74
CA TYR A 68 -73.25 -16.42 11.84
C TYR A 68 -72.03 -15.49 11.76
N ASP A 69 -72.27 -14.21 12.00
CA ASP A 69 -71.21 -13.23 12.25
C ASP A 69 -70.51 -13.56 13.58
N LYS A 70 -69.19 -13.75 13.56
CA LYS A 70 -68.42 -14.16 14.74
C LYS A 70 -68.38 -13.10 15.84
N VAL A 71 -68.54 -11.82 15.48
CA VAL A 71 -68.47 -10.70 16.44
C VAL A 71 -69.86 -10.34 16.92
N LYS A 72 -70.81 -10.20 15.99
CA LYS A 72 -72.16 -9.73 16.30
C LYS A 72 -73.11 -10.85 16.71
N ILE A 73 -72.75 -12.12 16.47
CA ILE A 73 -73.57 -13.32 16.73
C ILE A 73 -74.96 -13.17 16.05
N GLN A 74 -74.97 -12.54 14.88
CA GLN A 74 -76.17 -12.36 14.05
C GLN A 74 -76.08 -13.31 12.86
N LEU A 75 -77.18 -13.99 12.56
CA LEU A 75 -77.30 -14.77 11.34
C LEU A 75 -77.22 -13.82 10.14
N LYS A 76 -76.43 -14.16 9.13
CA LYS A 76 -76.41 -13.52 7.82
C LYS A 76 -76.99 -14.51 6.81
N GLU A 77 -78.20 -14.25 6.34
CA GLU A 77 -78.86 -15.05 5.31
C GLU A 77 -78.36 -14.60 3.92
N ILE A 78 -77.86 -15.51 3.10
CA ILE A 78 -77.32 -15.25 1.76
C ILE A 78 -78.33 -15.72 0.72
N ILE A 79 -78.82 -14.79 -0.08
CA ILE A 79 -79.84 -15.03 -1.10
C ILE A 79 -79.29 -14.79 -2.52
N ASN A 80 -79.93 -15.42 -3.52
CA ASN A 80 -79.63 -15.26 -4.95
C ASN A 80 -78.17 -15.54 -5.35
N CYS A 81 -77.49 -16.44 -4.64
CA CYS A 81 -76.13 -16.86 -4.93
C CYS A 81 -76.08 -18.34 -5.34
N GLN A 82 -75.18 -18.68 -6.26
CA GLN A 82 -74.88 -20.04 -6.71
C GLN A 82 -73.37 -20.25 -6.69
N MET A 83 -72.92 -21.51 -6.65
CA MET A 83 -71.51 -21.85 -6.69
C MET A 83 -71.19 -22.69 -7.93
N ALA A 84 -70.03 -22.43 -8.52
CA ALA A 84 -69.34 -23.25 -9.50
C ALA A 84 -67.90 -23.44 -9.00
N ALA A 85 -67.34 -24.64 -9.16
CA ALA A 85 -66.00 -24.94 -8.68
C ALA A 85 -65.27 -25.87 -9.63
N CYS A 86 -63.95 -25.71 -9.72
CA CYS A 86 -63.04 -26.70 -10.29
C CYS A 86 -61.99 -27.15 -9.27
N MET A 87 -61.28 -28.22 -9.62
CA MET A 87 -60.23 -28.80 -8.80
C MET A 87 -59.15 -29.39 -9.70
N ASN A 88 -57.89 -29.27 -9.27
CA ASN A 88 -56.78 -29.87 -9.98
C ASN A 88 -56.52 -31.30 -9.46
N PRO A 89 -56.53 -32.34 -10.32
CA PRO A 89 -56.29 -33.72 -9.88
C PRO A 89 -54.84 -33.99 -9.44
N THR A 90 -53.89 -33.11 -9.78
CA THR A 90 -52.44 -33.31 -9.60
C THR A 90 -51.80 -32.45 -8.50
N ALA A 91 -52.54 -31.50 -7.93
CA ALA A 91 -52.04 -30.57 -6.91
C ALA A 91 -53.05 -30.36 -5.77
N GLY A 92 -52.58 -29.87 -4.62
CA GLY A 92 -53.39 -29.63 -3.42
C GLY A 92 -53.48 -30.85 -2.49
N SER A 93 -54.55 -30.89 -1.68
CA SER A 93 -54.84 -31.97 -0.73
C SER A 93 -55.41 -33.23 -1.38
N PHE A 94 -55.58 -33.23 -2.72
CA PHE A 94 -56.16 -34.28 -3.57
C PHE A 94 -57.60 -34.71 -3.25
N ASN A 95 -58.12 -34.36 -2.08
CA ASN A 95 -59.41 -34.80 -1.57
C ASN A 95 -60.29 -33.58 -1.22
N ILE A 96 -61.61 -33.75 -1.37
CA ILE A 96 -62.63 -32.82 -0.89
C ILE A 96 -63.57 -33.63 -0.01
N THR A 97 -64.09 -33.03 1.06
CA THR A 97 -65.05 -33.69 1.94
C THR A 97 -66.27 -34.20 1.14
N PRO A 98 -66.63 -35.49 1.22
CA PRO A 98 -67.80 -36.04 0.51
C PRO A 98 -69.11 -35.30 0.81
N ARG A 99 -69.21 -34.73 2.02
CA ARG A 99 -70.33 -33.87 2.45
C ARG A 99 -70.50 -32.62 1.59
N MET A 100 -69.41 -32.05 1.08
CA MET A 100 -69.49 -30.92 0.16
C MET A 100 -69.71 -31.39 -1.28
N GLN A 101 -69.03 -32.48 -1.68
CA GLN A 101 -69.16 -33.03 -3.02
C GLN A 101 -70.59 -33.43 -3.39
N ARG A 102 -71.42 -33.88 -2.42
CA ARG A 102 -72.84 -34.22 -2.65
C ARG A 102 -73.68 -33.07 -3.23
N HIS A 103 -73.25 -31.81 -3.05
CA HIS A 103 -73.97 -30.63 -3.55
C HIS A 103 -73.61 -30.27 -4.99
N PHE A 104 -72.60 -30.93 -5.57
CA PHE A 104 -72.14 -30.66 -6.93
C PHE A 104 -72.40 -31.84 -7.86
N VAL A 105 -72.75 -31.50 -9.10
CA VAL A 105 -72.59 -32.43 -10.22
C VAL A 105 -71.15 -32.28 -10.71
N THR A 106 -70.39 -33.38 -10.72
CA THR A 106 -68.99 -33.35 -11.13
C THR A 106 -68.86 -33.67 -12.62
N PHE A 107 -68.15 -32.82 -13.36
CA PHE A 107 -67.79 -33.04 -14.76
C PHE A 107 -66.27 -33.17 -14.87
N ALA A 108 -65.79 -34.21 -15.54
CA ALA A 108 -64.36 -34.35 -15.85
C ALA A 108 -64.04 -33.54 -17.11
N VAL A 109 -63.33 -32.42 -16.96
CA VAL A 109 -62.85 -31.60 -18.09
C VAL A 109 -61.42 -32.02 -18.41
N GLN A 110 -61.23 -32.70 -19.54
CA GLN A 110 -59.91 -33.11 -20.04
C GLN A 110 -59.42 -32.15 -21.13
N MET A 111 -58.15 -32.32 -21.53
CA MET A 111 -57.61 -31.60 -22.68
C MET A 111 -58.49 -31.83 -23.92
N PRO A 112 -58.81 -30.77 -24.69
CA PRO A 112 -59.63 -30.91 -25.89
C PRO A 112 -58.95 -31.83 -26.91
N THR A 113 -59.75 -32.41 -27.80
CA THR A 113 -59.21 -33.26 -28.88
C THR A 113 -58.27 -32.46 -29.78
N SER A 114 -57.38 -33.17 -30.48
CA SER A 114 -56.42 -32.54 -31.39
C SER A 114 -57.11 -31.70 -32.47
N ASP A 115 -58.29 -32.13 -32.94
CA ASP A 115 -59.04 -31.42 -33.98
C ASP A 115 -59.59 -30.08 -33.50
N ILE A 116 -60.13 -30.05 -32.27
CA ILE A 116 -60.63 -28.81 -31.66
C ILE A 116 -59.45 -27.87 -31.39
N THR A 117 -58.34 -28.41 -30.85
CA THR A 117 -57.11 -27.66 -30.60
C THR A 117 -56.57 -27.04 -31.90
N ARG A 118 -56.50 -27.83 -32.97
CA ARG A 118 -56.12 -27.38 -34.31
C ARG A 118 -57.03 -26.27 -34.82
N ALA A 119 -58.35 -26.43 -34.72
CA ALA A 119 -59.31 -25.43 -35.19
C ALA A 119 -59.14 -24.09 -34.44
N MET A 120 -58.97 -24.12 -33.12
CA MET A 120 -58.78 -22.92 -32.31
C MET A 120 -57.52 -22.15 -32.71
N TYR A 121 -56.36 -22.81 -32.73
CA TYR A 121 -55.09 -22.13 -33.03
C TYR A 121 -54.93 -21.78 -34.51
N PHE A 122 -55.55 -22.55 -35.41
CA PHE A 122 -55.61 -22.22 -36.83
C PHE A 122 -56.35 -20.91 -37.07
N GLN A 123 -57.53 -20.71 -36.48
CA GLN A 123 -58.27 -19.45 -36.65
C GLN A 123 -57.48 -18.22 -36.17
N ILE A 124 -56.68 -18.37 -35.11
CA ILE A 124 -55.84 -17.29 -34.58
C ILE A 124 -54.69 -16.96 -35.56
N ILE A 125 -53.94 -17.98 -35.99
CA ILE A 125 -52.77 -17.78 -36.87
C ILE A 125 -53.21 -17.35 -38.27
N ASP A 126 -54.26 -17.95 -38.82
CA ASP A 126 -54.82 -17.59 -40.12
C ASP A 126 -55.38 -16.16 -40.10
N GLY A 127 -56.08 -15.78 -39.02
CA GLY A 127 -56.54 -14.40 -38.82
C GLY A 127 -55.39 -13.39 -38.82
N HIS A 128 -54.28 -13.71 -38.15
CA HIS A 128 -53.07 -12.86 -38.15
C HIS A 128 -52.41 -12.78 -39.53
N LEU A 129 -52.20 -13.93 -40.18
CA LEU A 129 -51.52 -14.03 -41.48
C LEU A 129 -52.38 -13.60 -42.67
N SER A 130 -53.68 -13.37 -42.48
CA SER A 130 -54.61 -12.95 -43.54
C SER A 130 -54.19 -11.66 -44.27
N SER A 131 -53.44 -10.79 -43.58
CA SER A 131 -52.93 -9.53 -44.12
C SER A 131 -51.57 -9.64 -44.83
N PHE A 132 -50.90 -10.79 -44.73
CA PHE A 132 -49.54 -11.05 -45.23
C PHE A 132 -49.54 -11.52 -46.69
N ASP A 133 -48.35 -11.72 -47.26
CA ASP A 133 -48.19 -12.21 -48.62
C ASP A 133 -48.75 -13.65 -48.79
N PRO A 134 -49.23 -14.04 -50.00
CA PRO A 134 -49.92 -15.32 -50.20
C PRO A 134 -49.10 -16.57 -49.80
N ASP A 135 -47.78 -16.52 -49.92
CA ASP A 135 -46.91 -17.63 -49.52
C ASP A 135 -46.79 -17.75 -47.99
N MET A 136 -46.93 -16.64 -47.27
CA MET A 136 -47.05 -16.63 -45.81
C MET A 136 -48.41 -17.13 -45.34
N MET A 137 -49.50 -16.81 -46.04
CA MET A 137 -50.83 -17.34 -45.70
C MET A 137 -50.86 -18.88 -45.73
N LYS A 138 -50.18 -19.51 -46.71
CA LYS A 138 -50.09 -20.98 -46.82
C LYS A 138 -49.35 -21.62 -45.63
N MET A 139 -48.52 -20.87 -44.90
CA MET A 139 -47.77 -21.37 -43.74
C MET A 139 -48.64 -21.60 -42.51
N ALA A 140 -49.83 -21.01 -42.42
CA ALA A 140 -50.71 -21.12 -41.26
C ALA A 140 -50.99 -22.58 -40.87
N ASN A 141 -51.33 -23.44 -41.84
CA ASN A 141 -51.58 -24.87 -41.61
C ASN A 141 -50.34 -25.58 -41.07
N LYS A 142 -49.18 -25.36 -41.72
CA LYS A 142 -47.91 -26.01 -41.34
C LYS A 142 -47.47 -25.62 -39.93
N LEU A 143 -47.58 -24.34 -39.58
CA LEU A 143 -47.22 -23.83 -38.25
C LEU A 143 -48.06 -24.47 -37.15
N VAL A 144 -49.37 -24.57 -37.35
CA VAL A 144 -50.29 -25.14 -36.35
C VAL A 144 -50.09 -26.65 -36.22
N ASP A 145 -50.00 -27.37 -37.34
CA ASP A 145 -49.82 -28.82 -37.36
C ASP A 145 -48.48 -29.24 -36.74
N ALA A 146 -47.40 -28.52 -37.05
CA ALA A 146 -46.09 -28.71 -36.44
C ALA A 146 -46.13 -28.45 -34.93
N THR A 147 -46.78 -27.37 -34.49
CA THR A 147 -46.87 -27.01 -33.06
C THR A 147 -47.61 -28.08 -32.26
N ILE A 148 -48.74 -28.59 -32.78
CA ILE A 148 -49.55 -29.60 -32.10
C ILE A 148 -48.82 -30.94 -32.03
N GLU A 149 -48.15 -31.36 -33.12
CA GLU A 149 -47.38 -32.60 -33.11
C GLU A 149 -46.20 -32.53 -32.14
N LEU A 150 -45.46 -31.42 -32.12
CA LEU A 150 -44.37 -31.21 -31.17
C LEU A 150 -44.86 -31.20 -29.73
N HIS A 151 -45.93 -30.46 -29.43
CA HIS A 151 -46.53 -30.39 -28.09
C HIS A 151 -46.97 -31.78 -27.60
N ARG A 152 -47.57 -32.59 -28.49
CA ARG A 152 -47.93 -33.98 -28.17
C ARG A 152 -46.70 -34.84 -27.87
N ASN A 153 -45.63 -34.73 -28.66
CA ASN A 153 -44.39 -35.47 -28.43
C ASN A 153 -43.76 -35.08 -27.08
N VAL A 154 -43.80 -33.79 -26.73
CA VAL A 154 -43.31 -33.27 -25.46
C VAL A 154 -44.14 -33.80 -24.29
N MET A 155 -45.48 -33.66 -24.34
CA MET A 155 -46.39 -34.15 -23.30
C MET A 155 -46.22 -35.64 -22.98
N ASN A 156 -46.02 -36.47 -24.01
CA ASN A 156 -45.93 -37.92 -23.83
C ASN A 156 -44.57 -38.38 -23.28
N ASN A 157 -43.50 -37.59 -23.47
CA ASN A 157 -42.14 -37.97 -23.08
C ASN A 157 -41.62 -37.29 -21.81
N PHE A 158 -42.07 -36.06 -21.55
CA PHE A 158 -41.61 -35.25 -20.43
C PHE A 158 -42.72 -35.15 -19.38
N LEU A 159 -42.78 -36.17 -18.51
CA LEU A 159 -43.78 -36.28 -17.46
C LEU A 159 -43.30 -35.66 -16.14
N PRO A 160 -44.23 -35.14 -15.31
CA PRO A 160 -43.87 -34.58 -14.02
C PRO A 160 -43.33 -35.66 -13.07
N SER A 161 -42.25 -35.36 -12.38
CA SER A 161 -41.65 -36.24 -11.36
C SER A 161 -41.40 -35.50 -10.05
N ALA A 162 -40.90 -36.20 -9.02
CA ALA A 162 -40.55 -35.58 -7.74
C ALA A 162 -39.44 -34.50 -7.85
N VAL A 163 -38.62 -34.57 -8.90
CA VAL A 163 -37.57 -33.59 -9.22
C VAL A 163 -38.02 -32.64 -10.31
N LYS A 164 -38.68 -33.17 -11.35
CA LYS A 164 -39.16 -32.43 -12.54
C LYS A 164 -40.63 -32.07 -12.39
N PHE A 165 -41.02 -31.47 -11.26
CA PHE A 165 -42.43 -31.23 -10.93
C PHE A 165 -43.09 -30.19 -11.84
N HIS A 166 -42.30 -29.30 -12.46
CA HIS A 166 -42.75 -28.25 -13.37
C HIS A 166 -42.86 -28.71 -14.83
N TYR A 167 -42.61 -29.99 -15.13
CA TYR A 167 -42.87 -30.58 -16.46
C TYR A 167 -44.37 -30.82 -16.62
N GLN A 168 -45.11 -29.71 -16.65
CA GLN A 168 -46.54 -29.66 -16.83
C GLN A 168 -46.80 -28.87 -18.10
N PHE A 169 -47.27 -29.57 -19.12
CA PHE A 169 -47.55 -28.97 -20.41
C PHE A 169 -49.06 -28.94 -20.66
N ASN A 170 -49.59 -27.76 -20.94
CA ASN A 170 -51.03 -27.51 -21.08
C ASN A 170 -51.31 -26.55 -22.27
N LEU A 171 -52.57 -26.15 -22.46
CA LEU A 171 -52.96 -25.25 -23.57
C LEU A 171 -52.28 -23.88 -23.50
N ARG A 172 -51.84 -23.42 -22.32
CA ARG A 172 -51.12 -22.15 -22.18
C ARG A 172 -49.82 -22.17 -22.97
N ASP A 173 -49.17 -23.33 -23.09
CA ASP A 173 -47.91 -23.44 -23.84
C ASP A 173 -48.13 -23.23 -25.34
N LEU A 174 -49.19 -23.84 -25.88
CA LEU A 174 -49.63 -23.61 -27.25
C LEU A 174 -50.00 -22.15 -27.48
N SER A 175 -50.72 -21.55 -26.52
CA SER A 175 -51.05 -20.11 -26.58
C SER A 175 -49.81 -19.22 -26.52
N ASN A 176 -48.80 -19.56 -25.72
CA ASN A 176 -47.56 -18.78 -25.62
C ASN A 176 -46.72 -18.85 -26.89
N ILE A 177 -46.65 -20.01 -27.56
CA ILE A 177 -46.00 -20.16 -28.88
C ILE A 177 -46.76 -19.34 -29.91
N THR A 178 -48.09 -19.49 -29.96
CA THR A 178 -48.96 -18.75 -30.89
C THR A 178 -48.84 -17.25 -30.68
N GLN A 179 -48.80 -16.78 -29.43
CA GLN A 179 -48.62 -15.37 -29.10
C GLN A 179 -47.28 -14.83 -29.59
N GLY A 180 -46.20 -15.60 -29.47
CA GLY A 180 -44.89 -15.26 -30.04
C GLY A 180 -44.92 -15.17 -31.57
N LEU A 181 -45.60 -16.10 -32.24
CA LEU A 181 -45.80 -16.07 -33.70
C LEU A 181 -46.63 -14.86 -34.14
N CYS A 182 -47.65 -14.45 -33.38
CA CYS A 182 -48.45 -13.26 -33.69
C CYS A 182 -47.66 -11.93 -33.56
N ARG A 183 -46.38 -11.97 -33.16
CA ARG A 183 -45.48 -10.80 -33.21
C ARG A 183 -44.87 -10.56 -34.59
N MET A 184 -45.10 -11.45 -35.56
CA MET A 184 -44.67 -11.22 -36.93
C MET A 184 -45.28 -9.93 -37.48
N ILE A 185 -44.45 -9.16 -38.17
CA ILE A 185 -44.83 -7.91 -38.84
C ILE A 185 -44.68 -8.10 -40.36
N LYS A 186 -45.71 -7.71 -41.12
CA LYS A 186 -45.81 -7.93 -42.58
C LYS A 186 -44.60 -7.42 -43.35
N GLU A 187 -44.07 -6.27 -42.96
CA GLU A 187 -42.97 -5.60 -43.65
C GLU A 187 -41.68 -6.44 -43.65
N TYR A 188 -41.43 -7.20 -42.58
CA TYR A 188 -40.18 -7.91 -42.31
C TYR A 188 -40.26 -9.44 -42.51
N TYR A 189 -41.44 -10.03 -42.38
CA TYR A 189 -41.70 -11.47 -42.51
C TYR A 189 -42.38 -11.80 -43.84
N ARG A 190 -41.64 -11.65 -44.95
CA ARG A 190 -42.12 -11.96 -46.31
C ARG A 190 -41.80 -13.39 -46.78
N GLU A 191 -40.76 -13.98 -46.20
CA GLU A 191 -40.26 -15.30 -46.59
C GLU A 191 -40.72 -16.39 -45.61
N PRO A 192 -41.25 -17.52 -46.10
CA PRO A 192 -41.64 -18.66 -45.25
C PRO A 192 -40.54 -19.16 -44.31
N ILE A 193 -39.28 -19.07 -44.74
CA ILE A 193 -38.12 -19.50 -43.93
C ILE A 193 -38.00 -18.70 -42.62
N LYS A 194 -38.28 -17.40 -42.64
CA LYS A 194 -38.18 -16.53 -41.46
C LYS A 194 -39.26 -16.88 -40.43
N ALA A 195 -40.44 -17.26 -40.90
CA ALA A 195 -41.52 -17.75 -40.05
C ALA A 195 -41.21 -19.12 -39.46
N ALA A 196 -40.61 -20.04 -40.24
CA ALA A 196 -40.15 -21.32 -39.73
C ALA A 196 -39.05 -21.16 -38.66
N ARG A 197 -38.07 -20.27 -38.89
CA ARG A 197 -37.03 -19.94 -37.89
C ARG A 197 -37.62 -19.34 -36.60
N LEU A 198 -38.60 -18.44 -36.73
CA LEU A 198 -39.30 -17.89 -35.58
C LEU A 198 -40.05 -18.98 -34.80
N TRP A 199 -40.71 -19.90 -35.50
CA TRP A 199 -41.39 -21.04 -34.88
C TRP A 199 -40.42 -21.92 -34.09
N VAL A 200 -39.24 -22.24 -34.65
CA VAL A 200 -38.20 -23.00 -33.94
C VAL A 200 -37.75 -22.24 -32.69
N HIS A 201 -37.53 -20.92 -32.78
CA HIS A 201 -37.15 -20.08 -31.64
C HIS A 201 -38.22 -20.14 -30.53
N GLU A 202 -39.49 -19.91 -30.88
CA GLU A 202 -40.59 -19.90 -29.91
C GLU A 202 -40.81 -21.26 -29.24
N CYS A 203 -40.62 -22.36 -29.99
CA CYS A 203 -40.66 -23.70 -29.42
C CYS A 203 -39.51 -23.94 -28.42
N GLU A 204 -38.29 -23.45 -28.71
CA GLU A 204 -37.18 -23.52 -27.75
C GLU A 204 -37.46 -22.69 -26.49
N ARG A 205 -37.96 -21.45 -26.65
CA ARG A 205 -38.26 -20.57 -25.51
C ARG A 205 -39.36 -21.13 -24.60
N VAL A 206 -40.35 -21.81 -25.15
CA VAL A 206 -41.49 -22.34 -24.37
C VAL A 206 -41.19 -23.70 -23.76
N PHE A 207 -40.55 -24.61 -24.49
CA PHE A 207 -40.30 -25.98 -24.03
C PHE A 207 -38.87 -26.22 -23.56
N ARG A 208 -37.86 -25.92 -24.39
CA ARG A 208 -36.45 -26.23 -24.12
C ARG A 208 -35.93 -25.52 -22.88
N ASP A 209 -36.30 -24.26 -22.70
CA ASP A 209 -35.87 -23.45 -21.55
C ASP A 209 -36.43 -23.96 -20.21
N ARG A 210 -37.43 -24.85 -20.20
CA ARG A 210 -37.94 -25.52 -18.97
C ARG A 210 -37.13 -26.74 -18.57
N MET A 211 -36.32 -27.29 -19.48
CA MET A 211 -35.58 -28.53 -19.24
C MET A 211 -34.46 -28.30 -18.23
N ILE A 212 -34.12 -29.34 -17.44
CA ILE A 212 -33.15 -29.24 -16.34
C ILE A 212 -31.82 -29.89 -16.72
N ASN A 213 -31.87 -31.03 -17.41
CA ASN A 213 -30.70 -31.83 -17.71
C ASN A 213 -30.38 -31.75 -19.20
N ASP A 214 -29.10 -31.79 -19.54
CA ASP A 214 -28.64 -31.80 -20.94
C ASP A 214 -29.24 -32.98 -21.73
N ALA A 215 -29.40 -34.14 -21.10
CA ALA A 215 -30.04 -35.30 -21.73
C ALA A 215 -31.50 -35.02 -22.14
N ASP A 216 -32.26 -34.25 -21.34
CA ASP A 216 -33.64 -33.88 -21.70
C ASP A 216 -33.65 -32.85 -22.83
N MET A 217 -32.69 -31.91 -22.83
CA MET A 217 -32.53 -30.93 -23.91
C MET A 217 -32.20 -31.59 -25.24
N VAL A 218 -31.24 -32.53 -25.26
CA VAL A 218 -30.87 -33.29 -26.46
C VAL A 218 -32.07 -34.06 -27.01
N LYS A 219 -32.83 -34.74 -26.13
CA LYS A 219 -34.04 -35.47 -26.53
C LYS A 219 -35.12 -34.54 -27.09
N PHE A 220 -35.28 -33.34 -26.52
CA PHE A 220 -36.19 -32.33 -27.06
C PHE A 220 -35.72 -31.84 -28.44
N ASP A 221 -34.42 -31.56 -28.58
CA ASP A 221 -33.82 -31.10 -29.83
C ASP A 221 -34.02 -32.14 -30.95
N GLU A 222 -33.91 -33.43 -30.66
CA GLU A 222 -34.25 -34.53 -31.60
C GLU A 222 -35.71 -34.48 -32.07
N PHE A 223 -36.66 -34.32 -31.15
CA PHE A 223 -38.09 -34.23 -31.49
C PHE A 223 -38.40 -32.98 -32.31
N ARG A 224 -37.82 -31.83 -31.93
CA ARG A 224 -37.98 -30.58 -32.66
C ARG A 224 -37.47 -30.73 -34.09
N VAL A 225 -36.23 -31.19 -34.27
CA VAL A 225 -35.61 -31.37 -35.59
C VAL A 225 -36.43 -32.32 -36.48
N ALA A 226 -36.95 -33.42 -35.91
CA ALA A 226 -37.81 -34.35 -36.64
C ALA A 226 -39.11 -33.69 -37.14
N VAL A 227 -39.76 -32.88 -36.29
CA VAL A 227 -40.98 -32.13 -36.66
C VAL A 227 -40.66 -31.04 -37.66
N THR A 228 -39.57 -30.28 -37.47
CA THR A 228 -39.13 -29.24 -38.41
C THR A 228 -38.92 -29.80 -39.80
N LYS A 229 -38.22 -30.95 -39.90
CA LYS A 229 -37.96 -31.63 -41.18
C LYS A 229 -39.25 -32.13 -41.84
N LYS A 230 -40.24 -32.55 -41.05
CA LYS A 230 -41.51 -33.04 -41.59
C LYS A 230 -42.35 -31.94 -42.24
N TYR A 231 -42.35 -30.73 -41.67
CA TYR A 231 -43.28 -29.66 -42.08
C TYR A 231 -42.63 -28.49 -42.83
N PHE A 232 -41.33 -28.25 -42.66
CA PHE A 232 -40.66 -27.03 -43.15
C PHE A 232 -39.44 -27.29 -44.06
N ASP A 233 -39.14 -28.54 -44.42
CA ASP A 233 -37.97 -28.85 -45.26
C ASP A 233 -38.06 -28.17 -46.65
N ASP A 234 -39.27 -27.93 -47.13
CA ASP A 234 -39.55 -27.24 -48.40
C ASP A 234 -39.45 -25.70 -48.32
N CYS A 235 -39.24 -25.11 -47.12
CA CYS A 235 -39.18 -23.66 -46.91
C CYS A 235 -37.77 -23.05 -47.06
N GLY A 236 -36.74 -23.85 -47.36
CA GLY A 236 -35.35 -23.39 -47.47
C GLY A 236 -34.28 -24.39 -47.01
N GLY A 237 -34.69 -25.61 -46.65
CA GLY A 237 -33.81 -26.67 -46.17
C GLY A 237 -33.44 -26.55 -44.69
N MET A 238 -33.23 -27.70 -44.04
CA MET A 238 -32.92 -27.78 -42.61
C MET A 238 -31.69 -26.97 -42.18
N ALA A 239 -30.66 -26.86 -43.02
CA ALA A 239 -29.44 -26.13 -42.70
C ALA A 239 -29.68 -24.63 -42.47
N ALA A 240 -30.54 -24.01 -43.30
CA ALA A 240 -30.88 -22.59 -43.18
C ALA A 240 -31.90 -22.31 -42.07
N ILE A 241 -32.71 -23.30 -41.67
CA ILE A 241 -33.64 -23.17 -40.55
C ILE A 241 -32.91 -23.31 -39.20
N GLU A 242 -31.94 -24.22 -39.11
CA GLU A 242 -31.17 -24.51 -37.88
C GLU A 242 -29.88 -23.66 -37.76
N GLU A 243 -29.60 -22.76 -38.71
CA GLU A 243 -28.46 -21.85 -38.65
C GLU A 243 -28.47 -21.02 -37.36
N ARG A 244 -27.37 -21.06 -36.60
CA ARG A 244 -27.17 -20.30 -35.37
C ARG A 244 -26.42 -18.99 -35.67
N PRO A 245 -26.71 -17.87 -34.98
CA PRO A 245 -27.61 -17.73 -33.82
C PRO A 245 -29.12 -17.76 -34.17
N LEU A 246 -29.90 -18.44 -33.34
CA LEU A 246 -31.37 -18.47 -33.41
C LEU A 246 -31.98 -17.64 -32.27
N ILE A 247 -31.71 -16.34 -32.29
CA ILE A 247 -32.13 -15.40 -31.24
C ILE A 247 -32.96 -14.30 -31.88
N TYR A 248 -34.14 -14.05 -31.30
CA TYR A 248 -35.03 -12.98 -31.68
C TYR A 248 -35.16 -11.98 -30.53
N ALA A 249 -35.00 -10.69 -30.83
CA ALA A 249 -35.10 -9.63 -29.85
C ALA A 249 -35.60 -8.34 -30.49
N SER A 250 -36.39 -7.56 -29.75
CA SER A 250 -36.88 -6.25 -30.19
C SER A 250 -35.78 -5.19 -30.08
N HIS A 251 -35.03 -5.19 -28.97
CA HIS A 251 -34.07 -4.15 -28.60
C HIS A 251 -32.73 -4.19 -29.35
N ALA A 252 -32.35 -5.36 -29.87
CA ALA A 252 -31.09 -5.57 -30.59
C ALA A 252 -31.27 -5.52 -32.11
N SER A 253 -32.50 -5.37 -32.59
CA SER A 253 -32.75 -5.22 -34.02
C SER A 253 -32.51 -3.77 -34.44
N MET A 254 -31.69 -3.56 -35.47
CA MET A 254 -31.51 -2.22 -36.10
C MET A 254 -32.73 -1.78 -36.92
N THR A 255 -33.87 -2.49 -36.79
CA THR A 255 -35.09 -2.28 -37.56
C THR A 255 -36.18 -1.71 -36.66
N TYR A 256 -36.62 -0.51 -37.00
CA TYR A 256 -37.72 0.18 -36.34
C TYR A 256 -38.95 0.21 -37.26
N THR A 257 -40.14 0.27 -36.67
CA THR A 257 -41.35 0.61 -37.43
C THR A 257 -41.33 2.09 -37.83
N SER A 258 -42.30 2.54 -38.64
CA SER A 258 -42.49 3.95 -38.99
C SER A 258 -42.72 4.87 -37.78
N ASP A 259 -43.09 4.29 -36.63
CA ASP A 259 -43.36 4.99 -35.37
C ASP A 259 -42.20 4.83 -34.35
N ASP A 260 -40.99 4.52 -34.83
CA ASP A 260 -39.78 4.29 -34.02
C ASP A 260 -39.89 3.16 -32.97
N LEU A 261 -40.81 2.21 -33.16
CA LEU A 261 -40.94 1.06 -32.26
C LEU A 261 -39.98 -0.07 -32.66
N PRO A 262 -39.27 -0.69 -31.69
CA PRO A 262 -38.35 -1.80 -31.96
C PRO A 262 -39.08 -3.05 -32.47
N VAL A 263 -38.62 -3.62 -33.57
CA VAL A 263 -39.25 -4.80 -34.21
C VAL A 263 -38.64 -6.11 -33.71
N TYR A 264 -39.49 -7.08 -33.42
CA TYR A 264 -39.08 -8.44 -33.04
C TYR A 264 -38.52 -9.22 -34.24
N CYS A 265 -37.19 -9.22 -34.39
CA CYS A 265 -36.47 -9.79 -35.54
C CYS A 265 -35.31 -10.69 -35.11
N SER A 266 -34.85 -11.54 -36.04
CA SER A 266 -33.67 -12.38 -35.85
C SER A 266 -32.39 -11.56 -35.85
N ILE A 267 -31.48 -11.87 -34.94
CA ILE A 267 -30.17 -11.23 -34.85
C ILE A 267 -29.15 -11.94 -35.76
N SER A 268 -28.36 -11.18 -36.51
CA SER A 268 -27.41 -11.74 -37.49
C SER A 268 -26.15 -12.37 -36.88
N SER A 269 -25.63 -11.83 -35.76
CA SER A 269 -24.40 -12.34 -35.12
C SER A 269 -24.38 -12.06 -33.62
N TYR A 270 -23.72 -12.95 -32.86
CA TYR A 270 -23.47 -12.76 -31.43
C TYR A 270 -22.60 -11.53 -31.13
N ASP A 271 -21.70 -11.12 -32.03
CA ASP A 271 -20.85 -9.93 -31.79
C ASP A 271 -21.66 -8.62 -31.88
N VAL A 272 -22.66 -8.57 -32.76
CA VAL A 272 -23.59 -7.44 -32.85
C VAL A 272 -24.41 -7.36 -31.57
N LEU A 273 -24.97 -8.49 -31.11
CA LEU A 273 -25.70 -8.56 -29.84
C LEU A 273 -24.82 -8.15 -28.65
N ARG A 274 -23.58 -8.64 -28.59
CA ARG A 274 -22.62 -8.30 -27.53
C ARG A 274 -22.41 -6.80 -27.47
N LYS A 275 -22.10 -6.17 -28.61
CA LYS A 275 -21.86 -4.72 -28.66
C LYS A 275 -23.08 -3.92 -28.21
N THR A 276 -24.27 -4.25 -28.71
CA THR A 276 -25.51 -3.57 -28.32
C THR A 276 -25.80 -3.72 -26.82
N LEU A 277 -25.63 -4.91 -26.26
CA LEU A 277 -25.84 -5.15 -24.83
C LEU A 277 -24.77 -4.47 -23.96
N GLU A 278 -23.51 -4.42 -24.40
CA GLU A 278 -22.44 -3.68 -23.72
C GLU A 278 -22.72 -2.18 -23.69
N ASP A 279 -23.19 -1.61 -24.79
CA ASP A 279 -23.57 -0.20 -24.86
C ASP A 279 -24.74 0.10 -23.91
N LYS A 280 -25.77 -0.78 -23.88
CA LYS A 280 -26.89 -0.66 -22.92
C LYS A 280 -26.47 -0.85 -21.47
N LEU A 281 -25.49 -1.72 -21.21
CA LEU A 281 -24.93 -1.89 -19.88
C LEU A 281 -24.17 -0.65 -19.41
N ARG A 282 -23.45 0.03 -20.31
CA ARG A 282 -22.81 1.32 -20.01
C ARG A 282 -23.83 2.40 -19.68
N GLU A 283 -24.88 2.55 -20.50
CA GLU A 283 -25.99 3.47 -20.23
C GLU A 283 -26.65 3.20 -18.85
N TYR A 284 -26.85 1.92 -18.51
CA TYR A 284 -27.36 1.53 -17.20
C TYR A 284 -26.41 1.97 -16.08
N ASN A 285 -25.11 1.70 -16.23
CA ASN A 285 -24.09 2.01 -15.21
C ASN A 285 -23.86 3.50 -15.02
N ASP A 286 -24.15 4.33 -16.02
CA ASP A 286 -24.08 5.80 -15.90
C ASP A 286 -25.25 6.36 -15.06
N SER A 287 -26.42 5.70 -15.13
CA SER A 287 -27.65 6.15 -14.46
C SER A 287 -27.93 5.47 -13.11
N ASN A 288 -27.42 4.25 -12.92
CA ASN A 288 -27.71 3.38 -11.77
C ASN A 288 -26.41 2.90 -11.11
N ALA A 289 -26.54 2.12 -10.04
CA ALA A 289 -25.38 1.47 -9.41
C ALA A 289 -24.67 0.54 -10.41
N VAL A 290 -23.35 0.66 -10.50
CA VAL A 290 -22.51 -0.06 -11.48
C VAL A 290 -22.69 -1.57 -11.33
N MET A 291 -23.05 -2.23 -12.43
CA MET A 291 -23.05 -3.68 -12.61
C MET A 291 -21.93 -4.07 -13.59
N GLU A 292 -20.90 -4.74 -13.09
CA GLU A 292 -19.83 -5.30 -13.91
C GLU A 292 -20.22 -6.70 -14.40
N LEU A 293 -21.04 -6.75 -15.46
CA LEU A 293 -21.46 -8.01 -16.09
C LEU A 293 -20.58 -8.33 -17.29
N VAL A 294 -20.11 -9.58 -17.34
CA VAL A 294 -19.45 -10.12 -18.54
C VAL A 294 -20.48 -10.83 -19.40
N LEU A 295 -20.66 -10.34 -20.63
CA LEU A 295 -21.65 -10.82 -21.58
C LEU A 295 -21.06 -11.89 -22.50
N PHE A 296 -20.92 -13.11 -21.96
CA PHE A 296 -20.64 -14.31 -22.76
C PHE A 296 -21.93 -14.88 -23.37
N GLN A 297 -21.82 -15.87 -24.25
CA GLN A 297 -22.93 -16.37 -25.09
C GLN A 297 -24.22 -16.68 -24.31
N GLN A 298 -24.14 -17.51 -23.27
CA GLN A 298 -25.33 -17.86 -22.49
C GLN A 298 -25.89 -16.67 -21.70
N ALA A 299 -25.05 -15.76 -21.20
CA ALA A 299 -25.54 -14.54 -20.52
C ALA A 299 -26.34 -13.66 -21.48
N MET A 300 -25.89 -13.51 -22.72
CA MET A 300 -26.64 -12.79 -23.76
C MET A 300 -27.96 -13.50 -24.08
N GLU A 301 -27.95 -14.83 -24.18
CA GLU A 301 -29.18 -15.61 -24.37
C GLU A 301 -30.17 -15.39 -23.21
N HIS A 302 -29.73 -15.48 -21.95
CA HIS A 302 -30.58 -15.23 -20.79
C HIS A 302 -31.16 -13.81 -20.79
N VAL A 303 -30.37 -12.78 -21.11
CA VAL A 303 -30.88 -11.41 -21.22
C VAL A 303 -31.96 -11.32 -22.29
N THR A 304 -31.73 -11.91 -23.47
CA THR A 304 -32.74 -11.89 -24.55
C THR A 304 -33.99 -12.71 -24.21
N ARG A 305 -33.87 -13.84 -23.50
CA ARG A 305 -35.01 -14.63 -22.99
C ARG A 305 -35.85 -13.83 -22.01
N ILE A 306 -35.22 -13.20 -21.02
CA ILE A 306 -35.91 -12.39 -20.02
C ILE A 306 -36.57 -11.18 -20.67
N SER A 307 -35.87 -10.45 -21.56
CA SER A 307 -36.46 -9.36 -22.32
C SER A 307 -37.65 -9.83 -23.16
N ARG A 308 -37.57 -11.00 -23.81
CA ARG A 308 -38.70 -11.58 -24.56
C ARG A 308 -39.89 -11.87 -23.64
N ILE A 309 -39.66 -12.36 -22.42
CA ILE A 309 -40.74 -12.61 -21.46
C ILE A 309 -41.39 -11.29 -21.02
N ILE A 310 -40.60 -10.29 -20.64
CA ILE A 310 -41.13 -8.98 -20.17
C ILE A 310 -41.90 -8.26 -21.28
N ASP A 311 -41.43 -8.35 -22.53
CA ASP A 311 -42.04 -7.71 -23.68
C ASP A 311 -43.38 -8.36 -24.10
N LEU A 312 -43.72 -9.54 -23.57
CA LEU A 312 -45.03 -10.15 -23.77
C LEU A 312 -46.05 -9.65 -22.74
N PRO A 313 -47.29 -9.32 -23.14
CA PRO A 313 -48.32 -8.97 -22.18
C PRO A 313 -48.61 -10.15 -21.27
N ARG A 314 -48.66 -9.90 -19.96
CA ARG A 314 -48.76 -10.92 -18.89
C ARG A 314 -47.55 -11.86 -18.80
N GLY A 315 -46.42 -11.48 -19.36
CA GLY A 315 -45.19 -12.25 -19.29
C GLY A 315 -44.50 -12.13 -17.93
N ASN A 316 -44.71 -13.10 -17.06
CA ASN A 316 -43.99 -13.24 -15.79
C ASN A 316 -42.87 -14.26 -15.94
N ALA A 317 -41.72 -14.02 -15.33
CA ALA A 317 -40.56 -14.90 -15.44
C ALA A 317 -40.27 -15.63 -14.12
N MET A 318 -39.93 -16.91 -14.23
CA MET A 318 -39.38 -17.73 -13.16
C MET A 318 -37.95 -18.10 -13.51
N LEU A 319 -37.00 -17.41 -12.88
CA LEU A 319 -35.57 -17.63 -13.08
C LEU A 319 -35.09 -18.64 -12.04
N VAL A 320 -34.75 -19.84 -12.50
CA VAL A 320 -34.32 -20.93 -11.62
C VAL A 320 -32.85 -21.21 -11.83
N GLY A 321 -32.06 -21.20 -10.76
CA GLY A 321 -30.67 -21.63 -10.82
C GLY A 321 -29.95 -21.42 -9.50
N VAL A 322 -28.71 -21.88 -9.42
CA VAL A 322 -27.89 -21.76 -8.21
C VAL A 322 -27.63 -20.29 -7.86
N GLY A 323 -27.50 -19.97 -6.58
CA GLY A 323 -27.06 -18.65 -6.11
C GLY A 323 -25.77 -18.19 -6.80
N GLY A 324 -25.67 -16.90 -7.13
CA GLY A 324 -24.48 -16.34 -7.78
C GLY A 324 -24.39 -16.52 -9.31
N SER A 325 -25.39 -17.12 -9.97
CA SER A 325 -25.42 -17.28 -11.44
C SER A 325 -25.79 -16.03 -12.24
N GLY A 326 -26.02 -14.88 -11.59
CA GLY A 326 -26.35 -13.61 -12.24
C GLY A 326 -27.84 -13.33 -12.47
N LYS A 327 -28.76 -14.17 -11.98
CA LYS A 327 -30.23 -14.03 -12.18
C LYS A 327 -30.77 -12.61 -11.97
N GLN A 328 -30.45 -12.00 -10.82
CA GLN A 328 -30.93 -10.65 -10.49
C GLN A 328 -30.33 -9.59 -11.42
N SER A 329 -29.04 -9.67 -11.73
CA SER A 329 -28.35 -8.66 -12.52
C SER A 329 -28.79 -8.71 -13.98
N LEU A 330 -28.95 -9.91 -14.55
CA LEU A 330 -29.47 -10.07 -15.91
C LEU A 330 -30.95 -9.66 -15.99
N ALA A 331 -31.75 -9.94 -14.96
CA ALA A 331 -33.13 -9.46 -14.89
C ALA A 331 -33.21 -7.92 -14.86
N ARG A 332 -32.35 -7.26 -14.06
CA ARG A 332 -32.30 -5.79 -14.02
C ARG A 332 -31.91 -5.17 -15.36
N LEU A 333 -30.89 -5.74 -16.00
CA LEU A 333 -30.46 -5.30 -17.33
C LEU A 333 -31.59 -5.51 -18.37
N ALA A 334 -32.22 -6.68 -18.38
CA ALA A 334 -33.32 -6.98 -19.30
C ALA A 334 -34.53 -6.05 -19.10
N SER A 335 -34.91 -5.77 -17.85
CA SER A 335 -35.97 -4.81 -17.53
C SER A 335 -35.63 -3.39 -17.97
N TYR A 336 -34.38 -2.96 -17.75
CA TYR A 336 -33.92 -1.63 -18.19
C TYR A 336 -33.95 -1.50 -19.72
N ILE A 337 -33.51 -2.54 -20.43
CA ILE A 337 -33.57 -2.61 -21.89
C ILE A 337 -35.02 -2.48 -22.40
N CYS A 338 -35.97 -3.07 -21.70
CA CYS A 338 -37.40 -2.95 -22.02
C CYS A 338 -38.03 -1.63 -21.56
N GLY A 339 -37.30 -0.77 -20.84
CA GLY A 339 -37.81 0.50 -20.30
C GLY A 339 -38.68 0.36 -19.05
N TYR A 340 -38.59 -0.76 -18.32
CA TYR A 340 -39.34 -1.02 -17.10
C TYR A 340 -38.52 -0.66 -15.85
N GLU A 341 -39.13 0.09 -14.92
CA GLU A 341 -38.54 0.37 -13.61
C GLU A 341 -38.49 -0.92 -12.78
N VAL A 342 -37.31 -1.27 -12.25
CA VAL A 342 -37.18 -2.44 -11.39
C VAL A 342 -37.48 -2.05 -9.95
N TYR A 343 -38.53 -2.65 -9.38
CA TYR A 343 -38.84 -2.54 -7.97
C TYR A 343 -38.46 -3.83 -7.24
N GLN A 344 -37.73 -3.71 -6.14
CA GLN A 344 -37.36 -4.83 -5.27
C GLN A 344 -37.61 -4.43 -3.82
N ILE A 345 -38.24 -5.31 -3.04
CA ILE A 345 -38.53 -5.05 -1.62
C ILE A 345 -37.25 -5.04 -0.77
N SER A 346 -37.19 -4.11 0.18
CA SER A 346 -36.18 -4.07 1.24
C SER A 346 -36.77 -4.77 2.46
N VAL A 347 -36.20 -5.90 2.87
CA VAL A 347 -36.72 -6.72 3.96
C VAL A 347 -35.88 -6.47 5.21
N SER A 348 -36.53 -6.03 6.29
CA SER A 348 -35.96 -5.95 7.64
C SER A 348 -36.34 -7.18 8.48
N SER A 349 -35.70 -7.37 9.64
CA SER A 349 -36.04 -8.46 10.57
C SER A 349 -37.47 -8.36 11.10
N THR A 350 -38.06 -7.16 11.10
CA THR A 350 -39.44 -6.88 11.52
C THR A 350 -40.43 -6.87 10.37
N TYR A 351 -39.99 -7.07 9.13
CA TYR A 351 -40.82 -6.94 7.94
C TYR A 351 -41.98 -7.93 7.95
N GLY A 352 -43.20 -7.38 7.93
CA GLY A 352 -44.43 -8.12 8.11
C GLY A 352 -45.29 -8.22 6.85
N ILE A 353 -46.44 -8.86 7.01
CA ILE A 353 -47.47 -8.94 5.96
C ILE A 353 -48.09 -7.56 5.68
N ALA A 354 -48.23 -6.71 6.70
CA ALA A 354 -48.78 -5.36 6.55
C ALA A 354 -47.90 -4.51 5.62
N ASP A 355 -46.58 -4.47 5.88
CA ASP A 355 -45.61 -3.75 5.06
C ASP A 355 -45.58 -4.29 3.62
N PHE A 356 -45.71 -5.61 3.46
CA PHE A 356 -45.81 -6.24 2.15
C PHE A 356 -47.06 -5.83 1.37
N LYS A 357 -48.22 -5.78 2.04
CA LYS A 357 -49.45 -5.27 1.42
C LYS A 357 -49.31 -3.80 1.00
N GLU A 358 -48.70 -2.97 1.83
CA GLU A 358 -48.50 -1.56 1.50
C GLU A 358 -47.61 -1.40 0.25
N ASN A 359 -46.51 -2.16 0.16
CA ASN A 359 -45.65 -2.17 -1.02
C ASN A 359 -46.39 -2.64 -2.27
N LEU A 360 -47.19 -3.71 -2.18
CA LEU A 360 -48.03 -4.16 -3.30
C LEU A 360 -49.05 -3.10 -3.71
N LEU A 361 -49.74 -2.45 -2.75
CA LEU A 361 -50.68 -1.37 -3.04
C LEU A 361 -49.98 -0.20 -3.75
N GLY A 362 -48.75 0.14 -3.34
CA GLY A 362 -47.89 1.11 -4.01
C GLY A 362 -47.58 0.73 -5.47
N LEU A 363 -47.33 -0.55 -5.75
CA LEU A 363 -47.12 -1.06 -7.11
C LEU A 363 -48.39 -0.94 -7.96
N TYR A 364 -49.55 -1.34 -7.43
CA TYR A 364 -50.84 -1.19 -8.11
C TYR A 364 -51.16 0.27 -8.41
N ARG A 365 -50.84 1.19 -7.49
CA ARG A 365 -50.97 2.63 -7.72
C ARG A 365 -50.11 3.09 -8.90
N LYS A 366 -48.82 2.81 -8.90
CA LYS A 366 -47.91 3.24 -9.97
C LYS A 366 -48.26 2.61 -11.33
N ALA A 367 -48.48 1.29 -11.39
CA ALA A 367 -48.75 0.59 -12.63
C ALA A 367 -50.16 0.90 -13.17
N GLY A 368 -51.18 0.84 -12.31
CA GLY A 368 -52.57 0.97 -12.73
C GLY A 368 -53.03 2.40 -12.96
N THR A 369 -52.68 3.35 -12.08
CA THR A 369 -53.14 4.75 -12.27
C THR A 369 -52.26 5.49 -13.26
N LYS A 370 -50.93 5.51 -13.05
CA LYS A 370 -50.00 6.27 -13.89
C LYS A 370 -49.61 5.56 -15.19
N GLY A 371 -49.83 4.24 -15.28
CA GLY A 371 -49.36 3.45 -16.41
C GLY A 371 -47.84 3.29 -16.45
N THR A 372 -47.15 3.38 -15.30
CA THR A 372 -45.70 3.23 -15.25
C THR A 372 -45.32 1.75 -15.43
N PRO A 373 -44.51 1.39 -16.44
CA PRO A 373 -44.03 0.03 -16.64
C PRO A 373 -43.07 -0.37 -15.52
N ILE A 374 -43.41 -1.41 -14.75
CA ILE A 374 -42.65 -1.87 -13.59
C ILE A 374 -42.39 -3.37 -13.66
N THR A 375 -41.14 -3.75 -13.41
CA THR A 375 -40.77 -5.14 -13.11
C THR A 375 -40.62 -5.30 -11.61
N PHE A 376 -41.46 -6.13 -10.99
CA PHE A 376 -41.31 -6.53 -9.61
C PHE A 376 -40.38 -7.74 -9.49
N LEU A 377 -39.16 -7.50 -8.99
CA LEU A 377 -38.13 -8.51 -8.78
C LEU A 377 -38.17 -9.02 -7.34
N MET A 378 -38.38 -10.33 -7.15
CA MET A 378 -38.41 -10.95 -5.82
C MET A 378 -37.52 -12.19 -5.77
N THR A 379 -36.77 -12.36 -4.68
CA THR A 379 -35.88 -13.53 -4.48
C THR A 379 -36.35 -14.46 -3.36
N ASP A 380 -35.81 -15.68 -3.37
CA ASP A 380 -36.09 -16.68 -2.32
C ASP A 380 -35.81 -16.15 -0.89
N ASN A 381 -34.70 -15.44 -0.68
CA ASN A 381 -34.33 -14.91 0.63
C ASN A 381 -35.27 -13.81 1.14
N GLN A 382 -35.99 -13.12 0.25
CA GLN A 382 -36.94 -12.07 0.62
C GLN A 382 -38.30 -12.64 1.08
N ILE A 383 -38.53 -13.94 0.91
CA ILE A 383 -39.74 -14.63 1.37
C ILE A 383 -39.54 -15.02 2.84
N VAL A 384 -39.77 -14.07 3.75
CA VAL A 384 -39.69 -14.29 5.20
C VAL A 384 -40.84 -15.16 5.70
N LYS A 385 -42.04 -14.92 5.16
CA LYS A 385 -43.27 -15.66 5.51
C LYS A 385 -43.85 -16.27 4.25
N GLU A 386 -44.23 -17.54 4.31
CA GLU A 386 -44.90 -18.25 3.20
C GLU A 386 -46.22 -17.57 2.78
N GLY A 387 -46.84 -16.80 3.69
CA GLY A 387 -48.01 -15.98 3.38
C GLY A 387 -47.78 -14.91 2.30
N PHE A 388 -46.54 -14.52 2.00
CA PHE A 388 -46.26 -13.60 0.88
C PHE A 388 -46.64 -14.23 -0.46
N LEU A 389 -46.38 -15.53 -0.62
CA LEU A 389 -46.66 -16.27 -1.85
C LEU A 389 -48.14 -16.42 -2.13
N VAL A 390 -49.01 -16.30 -1.12
CA VAL A 390 -50.47 -16.21 -1.33
C VAL A 390 -50.81 -15.02 -2.21
N TYR A 391 -50.31 -13.84 -1.87
CA TYR A 391 -50.60 -12.61 -2.62
C TYR A 391 -49.96 -12.63 -4.02
N ILE A 392 -48.77 -13.23 -4.16
CA ILE A 392 -48.13 -13.42 -5.46
C ILE A 392 -48.91 -14.40 -6.33
N ASN A 393 -49.41 -15.50 -5.75
CA ASN A 393 -50.23 -16.47 -6.46
C ASN A 393 -51.51 -15.82 -7.00
N ASP A 394 -52.17 -14.99 -6.20
CA ASP A 394 -53.39 -14.28 -6.61
C ASP A 394 -53.08 -13.25 -7.71
N LEU A 395 -51.99 -12.49 -7.57
CA LEU A 395 -51.51 -11.55 -8.60
C LEU A 395 -51.17 -12.27 -9.93
N LEU A 396 -50.50 -13.42 -9.88
CA LEU A 396 -50.16 -14.23 -11.06
C LEU A 396 -51.39 -14.86 -11.72
N SER A 397 -52.39 -15.26 -10.94
CA SER A 397 -53.58 -15.97 -11.43
C SER A 397 -54.59 -15.00 -12.04
N THR A 398 -55.12 -14.09 -11.22
CA THR A 398 -56.23 -13.21 -11.57
C THR A 398 -55.77 -11.77 -11.81
N GLY A 399 -54.64 -11.37 -11.23
CA GLY A 399 -54.22 -9.97 -11.16
C GLY A 399 -54.95 -9.18 -10.07
N TYR A 400 -55.81 -9.83 -9.27
CA TYR A 400 -56.61 -9.20 -8.22
C TYR A 400 -56.38 -9.90 -6.87
N ILE A 401 -56.02 -9.11 -5.87
CA ILE A 401 -55.78 -9.57 -4.50
C ILE A 401 -56.96 -9.13 -3.63
N ALA A 402 -57.69 -10.08 -3.04
CA ALA A 402 -58.98 -9.80 -2.41
C ALA A 402 -58.89 -8.99 -1.11
N ASP A 403 -57.82 -9.14 -0.33
CA ASP A 403 -57.62 -8.48 0.99
C ASP A 403 -56.55 -7.35 0.94
N LEU A 404 -56.36 -6.77 -0.26
CA LEU A 404 -55.41 -5.68 -0.50
C LEU A 404 -56.08 -4.30 -0.58
N PHE A 405 -57.28 -4.23 -1.17
CA PHE A 405 -57.94 -2.96 -1.49
C PHE A 405 -59.07 -2.66 -0.53
N THR A 406 -59.05 -1.45 0.05
CA THR A 406 -60.23 -0.92 0.73
C THR A 406 -61.30 -0.48 -0.29
N ALA A 407 -62.54 -0.28 0.15
CA ALA A 407 -63.58 0.26 -0.72
C ALA A 407 -63.21 1.66 -1.27
N GLU A 408 -62.55 2.47 -0.45
CA GLU A 408 -62.04 3.80 -0.82
C GLU A 408 -60.93 3.71 -1.89
N ASP A 409 -59.98 2.77 -1.75
CA ASP A 409 -58.94 2.55 -2.76
C ASP A 409 -59.55 2.17 -4.12
N LYS A 410 -60.56 1.29 -4.13
CA LYS A 410 -61.24 0.87 -5.37
C LYS A 410 -61.91 2.05 -6.06
N GLU A 411 -62.64 2.87 -5.31
CA GLU A 411 -63.27 4.07 -5.85
C GLU A 411 -62.23 5.06 -6.39
N ALA A 412 -61.14 5.29 -5.65
CA ALA A 412 -60.06 6.15 -6.07
C ALA A 412 -59.40 5.68 -7.39
N PHE A 413 -59.12 4.39 -7.53
CA PHE A 413 -58.55 3.82 -8.75
C PHE A 413 -59.51 3.89 -9.94
N CYS A 414 -60.79 3.55 -9.74
CA CYS A 414 -61.80 3.69 -10.78
C CYS A 414 -61.94 5.15 -11.24
N ASN A 415 -61.93 6.11 -10.31
CA ASN A 415 -61.98 7.53 -10.65
C ASN A 415 -60.74 7.99 -11.43
N ALA A 416 -59.55 7.44 -11.12
CA ALA A 416 -58.32 7.77 -11.82
C ALA A 416 -58.32 7.29 -13.29
N VAL A 417 -58.83 6.08 -13.57
CA VAL A 417 -58.84 5.52 -14.94
C VAL A 417 -60.09 5.88 -15.74
N ARG A 418 -61.13 6.46 -15.13
CA ARG A 418 -62.42 6.75 -15.77
C ARG A 418 -62.29 7.53 -17.08
N ASN A 419 -61.39 8.51 -17.14
CA ASN A 419 -61.17 9.30 -18.36
C ASN A 419 -60.53 8.45 -19.48
N GLU A 420 -59.64 7.51 -19.14
CA GLU A 420 -59.03 6.59 -20.09
C GLU A 420 -60.05 5.57 -20.61
N VAL A 421 -60.93 5.06 -19.73
CA VAL A 421 -62.02 4.14 -20.09
C VAL A 421 -62.97 4.78 -21.10
N LYS A 422 -63.34 6.05 -20.88
CA LYS A 422 -64.13 6.84 -21.84
C LYS A 422 -63.38 7.03 -23.16
N GLY A 423 -62.09 7.33 -23.10
CA GLY A 423 -61.23 7.46 -24.28
C GLY A 423 -61.11 6.17 -25.09
N ALA A 424 -61.16 5.01 -24.43
CA ALA A 424 -61.16 3.68 -25.05
C ALA A 424 -62.52 3.27 -25.64
N GLY A 425 -63.56 4.10 -25.52
CA GLY A 425 -64.91 3.80 -26.01
C GLY A 425 -65.69 2.79 -25.17
N ILE A 426 -65.23 2.49 -23.95
CA ILE A 426 -65.88 1.56 -23.02
C ILE A 426 -66.87 2.34 -22.14
N LEU A 427 -68.03 1.74 -21.85
CA LEU A 427 -69.04 2.33 -20.96
C LEU A 427 -68.48 2.59 -19.56
N ASP A 428 -68.62 3.82 -19.06
CA ASP A 428 -68.19 4.26 -17.73
C ASP A 428 -69.09 3.67 -16.63
N THR A 429 -68.82 2.41 -16.28
CA THR A 429 -69.38 1.73 -15.12
C THR A 429 -68.26 1.38 -14.16
N MET A 430 -68.54 1.30 -12.86
CA MET A 430 -67.51 0.93 -11.88
C MET A 430 -66.90 -0.45 -12.15
N GLU A 431 -67.69 -1.40 -12.64
CA GLU A 431 -67.22 -2.74 -13.06
C GLU A 431 -66.23 -2.64 -14.22
N ASN A 432 -66.60 -1.93 -15.30
CA ASN A 432 -65.71 -1.75 -16.46
C ASN A 432 -64.44 -0.96 -16.13
N CYS A 433 -64.54 0.07 -15.29
CA CYS A 433 -63.38 0.83 -14.85
C CYS A 433 -62.41 -0.03 -14.02
N TRP A 434 -62.96 -0.92 -13.18
CA TRP A 434 -62.15 -1.84 -12.41
C TRP A 434 -61.46 -2.89 -13.30
N ASP A 435 -62.19 -3.48 -14.24
CA ASP A 435 -61.62 -4.46 -15.17
C ASP A 435 -60.53 -3.82 -16.05
N PHE A 436 -60.76 -2.60 -16.53
CA PHE A 436 -59.75 -1.83 -17.28
C PHE A 436 -58.51 -1.54 -16.43
N PHE A 437 -58.69 -1.15 -15.16
CA PHE A 437 -57.58 -0.94 -14.23
C PHE A 437 -56.76 -2.21 -14.01
N ILE A 438 -57.42 -3.36 -13.77
CA ILE A 438 -56.73 -4.64 -13.58
C ILE A 438 -56.00 -5.08 -14.85
N ASP A 439 -56.60 -4.94 -16.03
CA ASP A 439 -55.90 -5.28 -17.28
C ASP A 439 -54.69 -4.37 -17.52
N LYS A 440 -54.83 -3.07 -17.23
CA LYS A 440 -53.71 -2.11 -17.25
C LYS A 440 -52.59 -2.52 -16.29
N VAL A 441 -52.91 -2.90 -15.05
CA VAL A 441 -51.91 -3.43 -14.11
C VAL A 441 -51.24 -4.68 -14.67
N ARG A 442 -51.99 -5.66 -15.19
CA ARG A 442 -51.42 -6.90 -15.76
C ARG A 442 -50.57 -6.69 -17.02
N ARG A 443 -50.74 -5.55 -17.70
CA ARG A 443 -49.94 -5.14 -18.85
C ARG A 443 -48.65 -4.44 -18.46
N PHE A 444 -48.66 -3.63 -17.40
CA PHE A 444 -47.52 -2.81 -16.99
C PHE A 444 -46.73 -3.38 -15.80
N LEU A 445 -47.28 -4.32 -15.05
CA LEU A 445 -46.63 -4.97 -13.91
C LEU A 445 -46.25 -6.40 -14.27
N HIS A 446 -44.94 -6.65 -14.41
CA HIS A 446 -44.39 -7.99 -14.62
C HIS A 446 -43.69 -8.46 -13.35
N ILE A 447 -43.86 -9.73 -13.01
CA ILE A 447 -43.16 -10.35 -11.88
C ILE A 447 -42.00 -11.19 -12.38
N VAL A 448 -40.83 -10.99 -11.79
CA VAL A 448 -39.64 -11.82 -12.00
C VAL A 448 -39.26 -12.46 -10.68
N LEU A 449 -39.40 -13.79 -10.61
CA LEU A 449 -39.08 -14.58 -9.44
C LEU A 449 -37.72 -15.26 -9.61
N CYS A 450 -36.78 -14.99 -8.71
CA CYS A 450 -35.45 -15.61 -8.70
C CYS A 450 -35.37 -16.70 -7.62
N PHE A 451 -35.49 -17.97 -8.02
CA PHE A 451 -35.54 -19.10 -7.10
C PHE A 451 -34.32 -20.02 -7.27
N SER A 452 -33.97 -20.71 -6.19
CA SER A 452 -32.93 -21.72 -6.17
C SER A 452 -33.56 -23.11 -6.31
N PRO A 453 -33.06 -23.99 -7.19
CA PRO A 453 -33.52 -25.37 -7.30
C PRO A 453 -33.01 -26.25 -6.14
N VAL A 454 -32.12 -25.73 -5.30
CA VAL A 454 -31.49 -26.47 -4.21
C VAL A 454 -32.43 -26.54 -3.00
N GLY A 455 -32.72 -27.76 -2.56
CA GLY A 455 -33.60 -28.06 -1.43
C GLY A 455 -35.06 -28.26 -1.82
N ASP A 456 -35.89 -28.68 -0.87
CA ASP A 456 -37.29 -29.04 -1.13
C ASP A 456 -38.25 -27.84 -1.13
N LYS A 457 -37.84 -26.69 -0.59
CA LYS A 457 -38.70 -25.50 -0.42
C LYS A 457 -39.33 -25.05 -1.74
N PHE A 458 -38.56 -24.98 -2.83
CA PHE A 458 -39.09 -24.58 -4.14
C PHE A 458 -40.19 -25.54 -4.63
N ARG A 459 -39.96 -26.86 -4.55
CA ARG A 459 -40.95 -27.87 -4.93
C ARG A 459 -42.21 -27.79 -4.08
N ILE A 460 -42.05 -27.63 -2.76
CA ILE A 460 -43.17 -27.52 -1.82
C ILE A 460 -44.01 -26.29 -2.15
N ARG A 461 -43.37 -25.14 -2.38
CA ARG A 461 -44.04 -23.90 -2.77
C ARG A 461 -44.75 -24.02 -4.10
N ALA A 462 -44.13 -24.64 -5.11
CA ALA A 462 -44.77 -24.88 -6.39
C ALA A 462 -46.04 -25.75 -6.29
N ARG A 463 -46.07 -26.71 -5.36
CA ARG A 463 -47.27 -27.51 -5.06
C ARG A 463 -48.33 -26.73 -4.29
N GLN A 464 -47.91 -25.88 -3.36
CA GLN A 464 -48.80 -25.04 -2.55
C GLN A 464 -49.37 -23.84 -3.31
N PHE A 465 -48.66 -23.38 -4.35
CA PHE A 465 -48.98 -22.21 -5.17
C PHE A 465 -48.77 -22.53 -6.66
N PRO A 466 -49.73 -23.23 -7.31
CA PRO A 466 -49.60 -23.69 -8.69
C PRO A 466 -49.43 -22.55 -9.71
N ALA A 467 -49.90 -21.33 -9.40
CA ALA A 467 -49.72 -20.17 -10.27
C ALA A 467 -48.24 -19.83 -10.50
N LEU A 468 -47.36 -20.18 -9.55
CA LEU A 468 -45.92 -20.02 -9.72
C LEU A 468 -45.38 -20.82 -10.91
N VAL A 469 -45.99 -21.96 -11.24
CA VAL A 469 -45.58 -22.78 -12.39
C VAL A 469 -46.43 -22.47 -13.62
N ASN A 470 -47.73 -22.32 -13.45
CA ASN A 470 -48.70 -22.22 -14.56
C ASN A 470 -48.78 -20.84 -15.21
N CYS A 471 -48.40 -19.78 -14.49
CA CYS A 471 -48.50 -18.39 -14.95
C CYS A 471 -47.14 -17.73 -15.19
N THR A 472 -46.05 -18.48 -15.12
CA THR A 472 -44.70 -17.96 -15.33
C THR A 472 -43.98 -18.74 -16.43
N MET A 473 -43.08 -18.06 -17.12
CA MET A 473 -42.17 -18.64 -18.09
C MET A 473 -40.86 -18.96 -17.39
N PHE A 474 -40.42 -20.21 -17.48
CA PHE A 474 -39.17 -20.65 -16.85
C PHE A 474 -37.96 -20.32 -17.71
N ASP A 475 -36.90 -19.84 -17.06
CA ASP A 475 -35.56 -19.79 -17.61
C ASP A 475 -34.60 -20.43 -16.60
N TRP A 476 -34.01 -21.56 -17.01
CA TRP A 476 -33.08 -22.33 -16.19
C TRP A 476 -31.63 -21.88 -16.42
N PHE A 477 -31.03 -21.36 -15.36
CA PHE A 477 -29.63 -20.96 -15.29
C PHE A 477 -28.79 -22.17 -14.92
N HIS A 478 -28.22 -22.81 -15.95
CA HIS A 478 -27.32 -23.95 -15.81
C HIS A 478 -25.94 -23.49 -15.34
N GLY A 479 -25.09 -24.45 -14.93
CA GLY A 479 -23.69 -24.18 -14.67
C GLY A 479 -22.99 -23.63 -15.90
N TRP A 480 -22.00 -22.76 -15.71
CA TRP A 480 -21.27 -22.18 -16.84
C TRP A 480 -20.44 -23.27 -17.53
N PRO A 481 -20.54 -23.41 -18.87
CA PRO A 481 -19.70 -24.34 -19.62
C PRO A 481 -18.24 -23.88 -19.61
N GLY A 482 -17.33 -24.80 -19.95
CA GLY A 482 -15.88 -24.50 -20.00
C GLY A 482 -15.56 -23.27 -20.86
N GLU A 483 -16.21 -23.15 -22.03
CA GLU A 483 -16.01 -22.01 -22.94
C GLU A 483 -16.41 -20.66 -22.31
N ALA A 484 -17.48 -20.64 -21.52
CA ALA A 484 -17.90 -19.43 -20.80
C ALA A 484 -16.89 -19.05 -19.72
N LEU A 485 -16.38 -20.03 -18.96
CA LEU A 485 -15.36 -19.81 -17.94
C LEU A 485 -14.07 -19.24 -18.54
N VAL A 486 -13.63 -19.78 -19.69
CA VAL A 486 -12.44 -19.29 -20.40
C VAL A 486 -12.66 -17.86 -20.91
N SER A 487 -13.78 -17.59 -21.58
CA SER A 487 -14.10 -16.25 -22.10
C SER A 487 -14.14 -15.19 -21.00
N VAL A 488 -14.73 -15.53 -19.85
CA VAL A 488 -14.77 -14.65 -18.67
C VAL A 488 -13.36 -14.41 -18.12
N ALA A 489 -12.55 -15.45 -17.94
CA ALA A 489 -11.18 -15.29 -17.44
C ALA A 489 -10.32 -14.46 -18.41
N GLN A 490 -10.37 -14.74 -19.70
CA GLN A 490 -9.66 -13.95 -20.72
C GLN A 490 -9.98 -12.46 -20.60
N ARG A 491 -11.26 -12.10 -20.50
CA ARG A 491 -11.71 -10.70 -20.40
C ARG A 491 -11.12 -9.99 -19.18
N PHE A 492 -11.13 -10.62 -18.01
CA PHE A 492 -10.60 -10.02 -16.78
C PHE A 492 -9.07 -10.02 -16.68
N LEU A 493 -8.41 -10.96 -17.36
CA LEU A 493 -6.95 -11.08 -17.39
C LEU A 493 -6.29 -10.11 -18.37
N VAL A 494 -7.03 -9.52 -19.33
CA VAL A 494 -6.49 -8.49 -20.25
C VAL A 494 -5.89 -7.31 -19.49
N ASP A 495 -6.49 -6.91 -18.38
CA ASP A 495 -6.03 -5.76 -17.59
C ASP A 495 -4.74 -6.03 -16.80
N VAL A 496 -4.25 -7.28 -16.76
CA VAL A 496 -3.10 -7.63 -15.92
C VAL A 496 -1.80 -7.35 -16.68
N PRO A 497 -0.94 -6.44 -16.18
CA PRO A 497 0.26 -5.99 -16.89
C PRO A 497 1.34 -7.08 -16.92
N ASN A 498 2.26 -6.98 -17.89
CA ASN A 498 3.46 -7.82 -18.02
C ASN A 498 3.16 -9.33 -18.05
N MET A 499 2.26 -9.75 -18.94
CA MET A 499 2.02 -11.16 -19.25
C MET A 499 1.90 -11.36 -20.76
N ASP A 500 2.59 -12.39 -21.26
CA ASP A 500 2.49 -12.83 -22.65
C ASP A 500 1.08 -13.37 -22.94
N GLU A 501 0.59 -13.16 -24.17
CA GLU A 501 -0.77 -13.55 -24.57
C GLU A 501 -0.98 -15.07 -24.45
N SER A 502 0.03 -15.87 -24.81
CA SER A 502 -0.03 -17.34 -24.72
C SER A 502 -0.13 -17.81 -23.26
N VAL A 503 0.61 -17.19 -22.35
CA VAL A 503 0.56 -17.49 -20.91
C VAL A 503 -0.79 -17.08 -20.36
N ARG A 504 -1.32 -15.91 -20.76
CA ARG A 504 -2.65 -15.43 -20.34
C ARG A 504 -3.76 -16.39 -20.76
N GLU A 505 -3.73 -16.86 -22.00
CA GLU A 505 -4.69 -17.83 -22.52
C GLU A 505 -4.60 -19.17 -21.76
N ASN A 506 -3.39 -19.68 -21.52
CA ASN A 506 -3.18 -20.89 -20.73
C ASN A 506 -3.68 -20.76 -19.29
N ILE A 507 -3.50 -19.60 -18.66
CA ILE A 507 -4.05 -19.31 -17.32
C ILE A 507 -5.58 -19.34 -17.37
N ALA A 508 -6.21 -18.76 -18.38
CA ALA A 508 -7.67 -18.77 -18.51
C ALA A 508 -8.23 -20.19 -18.64
N TYR A 509 -7.59 -21.05 -19.42
CA TYR A 509 -7.96 -22.47 -19.50
C TYR A 509 -7.71 -23.21 -18.18
N HIS A 510 -6.58 -22.96 -17.50
CA HIS A 510 -6.30 -23.56 -16.20
C HIS A 510 -7.34 -23.16 -15.15
N MET A 511 -7.71 -21.88 -15.08
CA MET A 511 -8.75 -21.41 -14.15
C MET A 511 -10.08 -22.13 -14.39
N ALA A 512 -10.49 -22.27 -15.66
CA ALA A 512 -11.69 -23.01 -16.03
C ALA A 512 -11.62 -24.49 -15.63
N TYR A 513 -10.48 -25.14 -15.89
CA TYR A 513 -10.23 -26.54 -15.51
C TYR A 513 -10.24 -26.72 -13.99
N ALA A 514 -9.61 -25.83 -13.22
CA ALA A 514 -9.61 -25.87 -11.77
C ALA A 514 -11.04 -25.75 -11.20
N HIS A 515 -11.88 -24.88 -11.77
CA HIS A 515 -13.29 -24.75 -11.37
C HIS A 515 -14.12 -26.02 -11.64
N GLN A 516 -13.90 -26.67 -12.79
CA GLN A 516 -14.55 -27.94 -13.14
C GLN A 516 -14.10 -29.06 -12.20
N CYS A 517 -12.80 -29.20 -11.95
CA CYS A 517 -12.25 -30.17 -10.99
C CYS A 517 -12.86 -30.03 -9.60
N VAL A 518 -13.08 -28.80 -9.13
CA VAL A 518 -13.69 -28.55 -7.82
C VAL A 518 -15.17 -28.92 -7.82
N SER A 519 -15.87 -28.75 -8.94
CA SER A 519 -17.28 -29.16 -9.09
C SER A 519 -17.40 -30.68 -8.96
N GLU A 520 -16.57 -31.44 -9.69
CA GLU A 520 -16.48 -32.91 -9.58
C GLU A 520 -16.07 -33.36 -8.17
N ALA A 521 -15.08 -32.69 -7.57
CA ALA A 521 -14.64 -32.99 -6.20
C ALA A 521 -15.75 -32.72 -5.18
N SER A 522 -16.59 -31.70 -5.39
CA SER A 522 -17.72 -31.39 -4.52
C SER A 522 -18.82 -32.46 -4.58
N GLU A 523 -19.08 -33.03 -5.75
CA GLU A 523 -19.99 -34.17 -5.91
C GLU A 523 -19.46 -35.41 -5.18
N ARG A 524 -18.19 -35.78 -5.40
CA ARG A 524 -17.54 -36.90 -4.71
C ARG A 524 -17.49 -36.68 -3.19
N PHE A 525 -17.27 -35.45 -2.74
CA PHE A 525 -17.25 -35.11 -1.32
C PHE A 525 -18.64 -35.26 -0.68
N LYS A 526 -19.70 -34.90 -1.40
CA LYS A 526 -21.09 -35.13 -0.97
C LYS A 526 -21.42 -36.61 -0.91
N GLU A 527 -20.97 -37.41 -1.88
CA GLU A 527 -21.19 -38.86 -1.89
C GLU A 527 -20.44 -39.56 -0.74
N ALA A 528 -19.18 -39.19 -0.49
CA ALA A 528 -18.35 -39.81 0.54
C ALA A 528 -18.70 -39.37 1.97
N PHE A 529 -18.89 -38.06 2.20
CA PHE A 529 -19.03 -37.49 3.56
C PHE A 529 -20.41 -36.92 3.86
N ARG A 530 -21.35 -36.92 2.91
CA ARG A 530 -22.66 -36.25 3.04
C ARG A 530 -22.56 -34.77 3.43
N ARG A 531 -21.44 -34.13 3.08
CA ARG A 531 -21.20 -32.69 3.26
C ARG A 531 -21.42 -31.97 1.94
N TYR A 532 -22.11 -30.83 1.99
CA TYR A 532 -22.45 -30.07 0.79
C TYR A 532 -21.40 -28.99 0.56
N ASN A 533 -20.86 -28.94 -0.66
CA ASN A 533 -20.11 -27.80 -1.17
C ASN A 533 -20.69 -27.39 -2.52
N TYR A 534 -20.78 -26.09 -2.77
CA TYR A 534 -21.35 -25.56 -4.01
C TYR A 534 -20.28 -24.77 -4.75
N THR A 535 -20.04 -25.12 -6.00
CA THR A 535 -19.30 -24.27 -6.94
C THR A 535 -20.28 -23.30 -7.58
N THR A 536 -19.94 -22.01 -7.53
CA THR A 536 -20.78 -20.96 -8.11
C THR A 536 -19.95 -20.06 -9.03
N PRO A 537 -20.56 -19.44 -10.04
CA PRO A 537 -19.86 -18.48 -10.89
C PRO A 537 -19.26 -17.31 -10.11
N LYS A 538 -19.90 -16.89 -9.01
CA LYS A 538 -19.34 -15.87 -8.12
C LYS A 538 -18.02 -16.33 -7.48
N SER A 539 -17.90 -17.61 -7.10
CA SER A 539 -16.65 -18.19 -6.60
C SER A 539 -15.54 -18.20 -7.68
N TYR A 540 -15.91 -18.33 -8.96
CA TYR A 540 -14.98 -18.23 -10.08
C TYR A 540 -14.49 -16.80 -10.32
N LEU A 541 -15.40 -15.82 -10.29
CA LEU A 541 -15.04 -14.40 -10.36
C LEU A 541 -14.16 -13.97 -9.19
N GLU A 542 -14.43 -14.51 -7.99
CA GLU A 542 -13.60 -14.31 -6.82
C GLU A 542 -12.19 -14.87 -7.02
N LEU A 543 -12.05 -16.08 -7.58
CA LEU A 543 -10.73 -16.64 -7.91
C LEU A 543 -9.93 -15.68 -8.80
N ILE A 544 -10.56 -15.14 -9.85
CA ILE A 544 -9.91 -14.21 -10.78
C ILE A 544 -9.52 -12.91 -10.06
N SER A 545 -10.43 -12.35 -9.27
CA SER A 545 -10.19 -11.13 -8.48
C SER A 545 -9.05 -11.31 -7.47
N LEU A 546 -9.08 -12.44 -6.73
CA LEU A 546 -8.04 -12.81 -5.77
C LEU A 546 -6.71 -13.03 -6.48
N TYR A 547 -6.70 -13.66 -7.66
CA TYR A 547 -5.49 -13.83 -8.46
C TYR A 547 -4.87 -12.49 -8.87
N LYS A 548 -5.68 -11.56 -9.40
CA LYS A 548 -5.21 -10.21 -9.76
C LYS A 548 -4.63 -9.47 -8.56
N THR A 549 -5.36 -9.49 -7.44
CA THR A 549 -4.98 -8.80 -6.20
C THR A 549 -3.72 -9.41 -5.59
N LEU A 550 -3.67 -10.74 -5.45
CA LEU A 550 -2.55 -11.45 -4.86
C LEU A 550 -1.30 -11.34 -5.75
N LEU A 551 -1.44 -11.41 -7.07
CA LEU A 551 -0.32 -11.22 -8.00
C LEU A 551 0.24 -9.79 -7.91
N GLN A 552 -0.63 -8.78 -7.84
CA GLN A 552 -0.20 -7.40 -7.66
C GLN A 552 0.53 -7.21 -6.33
N ILE A 553 -0.06 -7.65 -5.22
CA ILE A 553 0.56 -7.54 -3.88
C ILE A 553 1.91 -8.24 -3.88
N LYS A 554 2.00 -9.48 -4.37
CA LYS A 554 3.26 -10.24 -4.38
C LYS A 554 4.30 -9.63 -5.32
N ARG A 555 3.91 -9.07 -6.46
CA ARG A 555 4.82 -8.31 -7.34
C ARG A 555 5.31 -7.02 -6.67
N GLU A 556 4.44 -6.29 -6.00
CA GLU A 556 4.82 -5.08 -5.26
C GLU A 556 5.72 -5.41 -4.06
N ASP A 557 5.44 -6.48 -3.32
CA ASP A 557 6.27 -6.95 -2.21
C ASP A 557 7.67 -7.36 -2.70
N LEU A 558 7.72 -8.12 -3.81
CA LEU A 558 8.98 -8.53 -4.45
C LEU A 558 9.75 -7.32 -4.97
N ARG A 559 9.08 -6.38 -5.63
CA ARG A 559 9.67 -5.14 -6.13
C ARG A 559 10.20 -4.27 -4.99
N ARG A 560 9.44 -4.06 -3.91
CA ARG A 560 9.90 -3.32 -2.73
C ARG A 560 11.09 -4.00 -2.07
N SER A 561 11.09 -5.33 -1.99
CA SER A 561 12.20 -6.10 -1.43
C SER A 561 13.45 -5.95 -2.31
N LYS A 562 13.29 -6.06 -3.63
CA LYS A 562 14.36 -5.82 -4.60
C LYS A 562 14.91 -4.40 -4.51
N GLU A 563 14.06 -3.37 -4.58
CA GLU A 563 14.46 -1.96 -4.46
C GLU A 563 15.18 -1.68 -3.14
N ARG A 564 14.75 -2.31 -2.03
CA ARG A 564 15.44 -2.18 -0.72
C ARG A 564 16.84 -2.77 -0.77
N LEU A 565 17.00 -3.98 -1.32
CA LEU A 565 18.30 -4.65 -1.42
C LEU A 565 19.23 -3.92 -2.40
N GLU A 566 18.72 -3.47 -3.55
CA GLU A 566 19.46 -2.68 -4.54
C GLU A 566 19.97 -1.36 -3.94
N ASN A 567 19.09 -0.61 -3.25
CA ASN A 567 19.50 0.59 -2.54
C ASN A 567 20.58 0.28 -1.48
N GLY A 568 20.46 -0.83 -0.76
CA GLY A 568 21.48 -1.28 0.18
C GLY A 568 22.83 -1.55 -0.48
N ILE A 569 22.85 -2.27 -1.60
CA ILE A 569 24.05 -2.55 -2.39
C ILE A 569 24.67 -1.26 -2.95
N ASP A 570 23.85 -0.36 -3.51
CA ASP A 570 24.32 0.92 -4.05
C ASP A 570 24.98 1.78 -2.97
N LYS A 571 24.43 1.79 -1.75
CA LYS A 571 25.02 2.48 -0.60
C LYS A 571 26.35 1.86 -0.18
N ILE A 572 26.45 0.53 -0.17
CA ILE A 572 27.71 -0.18 0.10
C ILE A 572 28.74 0.11 -1.00
N ALA A 573 28.33 0.12 -2.27
CA ALA A 573 29.20 0.42 -3.40
C ALA A 573 29.72 1.87 -3.34
N GLN A 574 28.85 2.84 -3.01
CA GLN A 574 29.24 4.23 -2.78
C GLN A 574 30.24 4.34 -1.63
N ALA A 575 29.98 3.68 -0.50
CA ALA A 575 30.92 3.64 0.62
C ALA A 575 32.26 3.02 0.20
N SER A 576 32.25 1.89 -0.52
CA SER A 576 33.46 1.23 -1.04
C SER A 576 34.31 2.12 -1.93
N SER A 577 33.67 2.90 -2.82
CA SER A 577 34.37 3.88 -3.65
C SER A 577 35.01 4.97 -2.79
N GLN A 578 34.26 5.53 -1.83
CA GLN A 578 34.75 6.56 -0.93
C GLN A 578 35.92 6.09 -0.06
N VAL A 579 35.92 4.82 0.38
CA VAL A 579 37.05 4.25 1.14
C VAL A 579 38.30 4.13 0.27
N THR A 580 38.14 3.70 -0.97
CA THR A 580 39.26 3.60 -1.91
C THR A 580 39.89 4.97 -2.14
N ASP A 581 39.07 6.01 -2.30
CA ASP A 581 39.53 7.39 -2.42
C ASP A 581 40.16 7.91 -1.12
N LEU A 582 39.56 7.65 0.05
CA LEU A 582 40.11 8.01 1.36
C LEU A 582 41.45 7.33 1.65
N GLN A 583 41.61 6.06 1.28
CA GLN A 583 42.88 5.34 1.42
C GLN A 583 43.97 5.92 0.52
N ARG A 584 43.61 6.34 -0.71
CA ARG A 584 44.53 7.05 -1.60
C ARG A 584 44.96 8.39 -1.00
N VAL A 585 44.01 9.21 -0.56
CA VAL A 585 44.27 10.52 0.08
C VAL A 585 45.09 10.36 1.35
N LEU A 586 44.79 9.37 2.21
CA LEU A 586 45.55 9.11 3.42
C LEU A 586 47.02 8.79 3.12
N LYS A 587 47.27 8.03 2.04
CA LYS A 587 48.63 7.67 1.61
C LYS A 587 49.40 8.91 1.12
N GLU A 588 48.73 9.80 0.39
CA GLU A 588 49.28 11.09 -0.03
C GLU A 588 49.56 12.00 1.18
N GLU A 589 48.62 12.11 2.13
CA GLU A 589 48.77 12.90 3.36
C GLU A 589 49.89 12.36 4.27
N GLN A 590 50.06 11.03 4.37
CA GLN A 590 51.16 10.42 5.14
C GLN A 590 52.54 10.76 4.59
N ILE A 591 52.69 10.84 3.25
CA ILE A 591 53.93 11.27 2.61
C ILE A 591 54.22 12.74 2.99
N VAL A 592 53.20 13.60 2.94
CA VAL A 592 53.33 15.03 3.32
C VAL A 592 53.68 15.19 4.80
N VAL A 593 53.12 14.35 5.68
CA VAL A 593 53.45 14.36 7.12
C VAL A 593 54.91 14.00 7.36
N GLU A 594 55.43 12.94 6.72
CA GLU A 594 56.84 12.55 6.84
C GLU A 594 57.78 13.62 6.25
N GLU A 595 57.41 14.24 5.12
CA GLU A 595 58.18 15.34 4.54
C GLU A 595 58.24 16.57 5.48
N LYS A 596 57.10 17.01 6.03
CA LYS A 596 57.07 18.12 6.99
C LYS A 596 57.76 17.80 8.31
N LYS A 597 57.71 16.54 8.75
CA LYS A 597 58.43 16.07 9.95
C LYS A 597 59.95 16.13 9.73
N ALA A 598 60.44 15.63 8.59
CA ALA A 598 61.86 15.73 8.22
C ALA A 598 62.33 17.19 8.11
N GLN A 599 61.55 18.07 7.48
CA GLN A 599 61.87 19.50 7.39
C GLN A 599 61.92 20.18 8.76
N THR A 600 61.01 19.82 9.68
CA THR A 600 60.99 20.38 11.04
C THR A 600 62.18 19.88 11.85
N ASP A 601 62.52 18.58 11.74
CA ASP A 601 63.66 17.97 12.45
C ASP A 601 65.00 18.54 11.96
N GLU A 602 65.15 18.80 10.66
CA GLU A 602 66.33 19.46 10.09
C GLU A 602 66.48 20.91 10.61
N LEU A 603 65.36 21.65 10.68
CA LEU A 603 65.34 23.02 11.20
C LEU A 603 65.72 23.04 12.70
N ILE A 604 65.25 22.09 13.50
CA ILE A 604 65.60 21.94 14.92
C ILE A 604 67.12 21.74 15.09
N VAL A 605 67.73 20.87 14.28
CA VAL A 605 69.18 20.59 14.36
C VAL A 605 69.99 21.83 13.96
N SER A 606 69.57 22.56 12.92
CA SER A 606 70.24 23.79 12.48
C SER A 606 70.19 24.91 13.55
N ILE A 607 69.04 25.08 14.21
CA ILE A 607 68.84 26.07 15.28
C ILE A 607 69.65 25.71 16.53
N GLY A 608 69.70 24.42 16.91
CA GLY A 608 70.55 23.97 18.01
C GLY A 608 72.04 24.26 17.78
N ARG A 609 72.51 24.15 16.53
CA ARG A 609 73.88 24.51 16.15
C ARG A 609 74.11 26.03 16.12
N GLU A 610 73.23 26.81 15.51
CA GLU A 610 73.38 28.27 15.45
C GLU A 610 73.25 28.93 16.84
N LYS A 611 72.34 28.44 17.71
CA LYS A 611 72.15 28.97 19.06
C LYS A 611 73.38 28.74 19.96
N ALA A 612 74.00 27.56 19.88
CA ALA A 612 75.23 27.26 20.62
C ALA A 612 76.44 28.13 20.18
N VAL A 613 76.55 28.44 18.88
CA VAL A 613 77.60 29.32 18.34
C VAL A 613 77.38 30.77 18.78
N VAL A 614 76.12 31.24 18.81
CA VAL A 614 75.78 32.60 19.26
C VAL A 614 76.01 32.76 20.76
N ASP A 615 75.61 31.81 21.60
CA ASP A 615 75.79 31.88 23.05
C ASP A 615 77.28 31.94 23.45
N GLN A 616 78.17 31.19 22.76
CA GLN A 616 79.63 31.31 22.96
C GLN A 616 80.19 32.69 22.56
N ALA A 617 79.66 33.29 21.48
CA ALA A 617 80.12 34.60 21.01
C ALA A 617 79.66 35.76 21.90
N VAL A 618 78.48 35.64 22.53
CA VAL A 618 77.95 36.65 23.46
C VAL A 618 78.73 36.68 24.78
N GLU A 619 79.13 35.52 25.31
CA GLU A 619 79.88 35.47 26.57
C GLU A 619 81.32 36.00 26.42
N ALA A 620 81.99 35.69 25.30
CA ALA A 620 83.30 36.24 24.98
C ALA A 620 83.29 37.78 24.77
N GLY A 621 82.21 38.34 24.21
CA GLY A 621 82.06 39.79 24.02
C GLY A 621 81.89 40.57 25.34
N ARG A 622 81.39 39.91 26.39
CA ARG A 622 81.12 40.51 27.71
C ARG A 622 82.40 40.71 28.53
N GLU A 623 83.35 39.77 28.42
CA GLU A 623 84.68 39.89 29.05
C GLU A 623 85.54 41.00 28.40
N ASP A 624 85.45 41.18 27.08
CA ASP A 624 86.17 42.23 26.34
C ASP A 624 85.61 43.65 26.61
N GLU A 625 84.32 43.77 26.94
CA GLU A 625 83.66 45.04 27.26
C GLU A 625 84.09 45.60 28.63
N ASP A 626 84.23 44.73 29.64
CA ASP A 626 84.68 45.11 30.99
C ASP A 626 86.16 45.53 31.02
N ALA A 627 87.01 44.91 30.19
CA ALA A 627 88.43 45.26 30.08
C ALA A 627 88.65 46.62 29.41
N ALA A 628 87.87 46.96 28.38
CA ALA A 628 87.99 48.24 27.66
C ALA A 628 87.49 49.44 28.49
N THR A 629 86.52 49.23 29.39
CA THR A 629 85.94 50.29 30.22
C THR A 629 86.90 50.78 31.32
N LYS A 630 87.74 49.90 31.89
CA LYS A 630 88.79 50.30 32.87
C LYS A 630 89.90 51.14 32.25
N LEU A 631 90.33 50.83 31.03
CA LEU A 631 91.38 51.55 30.32
C LEU A 631 91.00 53.01 29.98
N GLN A 632 89.70 53.27 29.77
CA GLN A 632 89.18 54.62 29.48
C GLN A 632 89.27 55.56 30.70
N ALA A 633 89.08 55.05 31.91
CA ALA A 633 89.06 55.85 33.13
C ALA A 633 90.46 56.40 33.49
N ASP A 634 91.51 55.61 33.31
CA ASP A 634 92.89 55.96 33.69
C ASP A 634 93.52 57.01 32.75
N VAL A 635 93.21 56.97 31.45
CA VAL A 635 93.77 57.90 30.44
C VAL A 635 93.14 59.30 30.54
N SER A 636 91.89 59.40 30.99
CA SER A 636 91.16 60.67 31.17
C SER A 636 91.74 61.52 32.31
N ALA A 637 92.14 60.89 33.43
CA ALA A 637 92.71 61.61 34.57
C ALA A 637 94.07 62.28 34.26
N PHE A 638 94.89 61.65 33.41
CA PHE A 638 96.20 62.16 33.00
C PHE A 638 96.12 63.37 32.04
N GLN A 639 95.05 63.49 31.25
CA GLN A 639 94.83 64.62 30.35
C GLN A 639 94.58 65.93 31.11
N ALA A 640 93.76 65.88 32.16
CA ALA A 640 93.32 67.06 32.91
C ALA A 640 94.48 67.77 33.65
N GLU A 641 95.52 67.03 34.03
CA GLU A 641 96.67 67.58 34.75
C GLU A 641 97.60 68.40 33.81
N CYS A 642 97.81 67.93 32.58
CA CYS A 642 98.67 68.59 31.59
C CYS A 642 98.04 69.86 30.97
N GLU A 643 96.71 69.96 30.94
CA GLU A 643 95.97 71.12 30.38
C GLU A 643 96.08 72.37 31.29
N ARG A 644 96.15 72.16 32.61
CA ARG A 644 96.22 73.22 33.61
C ARG A 644 97.58 73.95 33.62
N ASP A 645 98.66 73.22 33.37
CA ASP A 645 100.03 73.75 33.36
C ASP A 645 100.40 74.53 32.08
N LEU A 646 99.59 74.41 31.02
CA LEU A 646 99.76 75.15 29.77
C LEU A 646 99.10 76.55 29.83
N ALA A 647 97.99 76.66 30.58
CA ALA A 647 97.17 77.87 30.64
C ALA A 647 97.87 79.08 31.30
N GLU A 648 98.87 78.88 32.17
CA GLU A 648 99.62 79.98 32.81
C GLU A 648 100.62 80.68 31.87
N ALA A 649 101.09 80.02 30.80
CA ALA A 649 102.14 80.56 29.93
C ALA A 649 101.62 81.31 28.69
N GLU A 650 100.37 81.07 28.29
CA GLU A 650 99.71 81.62 27.10
C GLU A 650 99.60 83.17 27.04
N PRO A 651 99.30 83.92 28.13
CA PRO A 651 99.09 85.37 28.04
C PRO A 651 100.38 86.16 27.78
N ILE A 652 101.55 85.62 28.14
CA ILE A 652 102.85 86.28 27.95
C ILE A 652 103.28 86.25 26.48
N ILE A 653 102.94 85.18 25.75
CA ILE A 653 103.20 85.06 24.31
C ILE A 653 102.35 86.07 23.52
N GLN A 654 101.06 86.21 23.88
CA GLN A 654 100.16 87.15 23.21
C GLN A 654 100.59 88.61 23.38
N GLN A 655 101.15 88.99 24.53
CA GLN A 655 101.73 90.34 24.73
C GLN A 655 102.97 90.59 23.85
N ALA A 656 103.81 89.58 23.65
CA ALA A 656 105.00 89.69 22.80
C ALA A 656 104.66 89.75 21.29
N GLU A 657 103.59 89.07 20.86
CA GLU A 657 103.12 89.11 19.46
C GLU A 657 102.46 90.45 19.10
N ALA A 658 101.69 91.05 20.00
CA ALA A 658 101.02 92.33 19.75
C ALA A 658 102.02 93.49 19.51
N ALA A 659 103.24 93.40 20.05
CA ALA A 659 104.28 94.42 19.88
C ALA A 659 104.97 94.39 18.50
N LEU A 660 104.76 93.34 17.69
CA LEU A 660 105.41 93.14 16.39
C LEU A 660 104.78 93.95 15.24
N ASP A 661 103.52 94.37 15.38
CA ASP A 661 102.74 94.96 14.28
C ASP A 661 102.91 96.49 14.10
N SER A 662 103.91 97.07 14.76
CA SER A 662 104.16 98.52 14.81
C SER A 662 104.91 99.13 13.61
N LEU A 663 105.16 98.39 12.53
CA LEU A 663 105.95 98.85 11.36
C LEU A 663 105.08 99.36 10.19
N ASN A 664 105.30 100.60 9.74
CA ASN A 664 104.50 101.29 8.72
C ASN A 664 105.31 101.69 7.46
N LYS A 665 104.79 101.37 6.26
CA LYS A 665 105.52 101.49 4.97
C LYS A 665 106.01 102.91 4.65
N LYS A 666 105.28 103.93 5.11
CA LYS A 666 105.57 105.34 4.84
C LYS A 666 106.90 105.77 5.48
N GLU A 667 107.18 105.28 6.69
CA GLU A 667 108.38 105.62 7.46
C GLU A 667 109.64 104.96 6.87
N LEU A 668 109.56 103.67 6.49
CA LEU A 668 110.71 102.96 5.90
C LEU A 668 111.17 103.53 4.54
N SER A 669 110.27 104.16 3.78
CA SER A 669 110.64 104.84 2.53
C SER A 669 111.47 106.12 2.78
N GLU A 670 111.22 106.84 3.87
CA GLU A 670 112.02 108.00 4.27
C GLU A 670 113.45 107.58 4.65
N LEU A 671 113.62 106.48 5.40
CA LEU A 671 114.93 106.00 5.84
C LEU A 671 115.89 105.70 4.68
N LYS A 672 115.37 105.16 3.56
CA LYS A 672 116.16 104.86 2.35
C LYS A 672 116.73 106.12 1.68
N SER A 673 116.02 107.24 1.77
CA SER A 673 116.36 108.48 1.03
C SER A 673 117.58 109.22 1.57
N PHE A 674 118.08 108.86 2.75
CA PHE A 674 119.27 109.49 3.33
C PHE A 674 120.54 109.24 2.49
N GLY A 675 121.26 110.33 2.19
CA GLY A 675 122.56 110.31 1.51
C GLY A 675 123.70 109.84 2.43
N SER A 676 123.81 110.45 3.62
CA SER A 676 124.75 110.10 4.70
C SER A 676 124.04 110.19 6.07
N PRO A 677 123.60 109.07 6.69
CA PRO A 677 122.89 109.08 7.96
C PRO A 677 123.81 109.13 9.19
N ALA A 678 123.23 109.50 10.34
CA ALA A 678 123.92 109.46 11.63
C ALA A 678 124.30 108.02 12.03
N ALA A 679 125.41 107.86 12.78
CA ALA A 679 125.98 106.56 13.11
C ALA A 679 125.00 105.59 13.82
N GLU A 680 124.10 106.12 14.64
CA GLU A 680 123.11 105.31 15.38
C GLU A 680 122.06 104.70 14.44
N ILE A 681 121.72 105.38 13.33
CA ILE A 681 120.81 104.83 12.31
C ILE A 681 121.49 103.70 11.52
N VAL A 682 122.80 103.83 11.28
CA VAL A 682 123.59 102.77 10.64
C VAL A 682 123.65 101.52 11.51
N GLN A 683 123.77 101.68 12.83
CA GLN A 683 123.75 100.56 13.78
C GLN A 683 122.40 99.81 13.76
N VAL A 684 121.27 100.51 13.67
CA VAL A 684 119.95 99.86 13.60
C VAL A 684 119.79 99.06 12.31
N ALA A 685 120.24 99.61 11.18
CA ALA A 685 120.23 98.90 9.91
C ALA A 685 121.16 97.69 9.93
N ALA A 686 122.33 97.79 10.58
CA ALA A 686 123.26 96.67 10.75
C ALA A 686 122.65 95.57 11.64
N ALA A 687 121.97 95.91 12.75
CA ALA A 687 121.32 94.94 13.62
C ALA A 687 120.18 94.18 12.91
N CYS A 688 119.39 94.86 12.08
CA CYS A 688 118.41 94.19 11.22
C CYS A 688 119.07 93.23 10.23
N LEU A 689 120.22 93.60 9.67
CA LEU A 689 121.00 92.74 8.77
C LEU A 689 121.51 91.48 9.49
N VAL A 690 121.93 91.60 10.75
CA VAL A 690 122.41 90.47 11.56
C VAL A 690 121.27 89.50 11.90
N LEU A 691 120.05 89.97 12.17
CA LEU A 691 118.91 89.07 12.42
C LEU A 691 118.39 88.39 11.14
N THR A 692 118.49 89.04 9.99
CA THR A 692 117.91 88.53 8.72
C THR A 692 118.86 87.67 7.88
N CYS A 693 120.11 87.49 8.29
CA CYS A 693 121.15 86.79 7.51
C CYS A 693 121.18 85.25 7.65
N GLY A 694 120.18 84.62 8.28
CA GLY A 694 120.05 83.16 8.29
C GLY A 694 121.23 82.40 8.91
N GLY A 695 121.92 82.99 9.90
CA GLY A 695 122.95 82.31 10.70
C GLY A 695 124.42 82.55 10.32
N LYS A 696 124.73 83.22 9.20
CA LYS A 696 126.10 83.62 8.84
C LYS A 696 126.28 85.14 8.94
N ILE A 697 126.82 85.59 10.07
CA ILE A 697 126.98 87.02 10.39
C ILE A 697 127.89 87.71 9.34
N PRO A 698 127.40 88.71 8.59
CA PRO A 698 128.18 89.40 7.56
C PRO A 698 129.32 90.24 8.14
N LYS A 699 130.48 90.25 7.45
CA LYS A 699 131.65 91.07 7.82
C LYS A 699 131.51 92.55 7.45
N ASP A 700 130.78 92.86 6.38
CA ASP A 700 130.56 94.23 5.91
C ASP A 700 129.25 94.78 6.49
N ARG A 701 129.35 95.68 7.48
CA ARG A 701 128.20 96.27 8.21
C ARG A 701 128.07 97.77 7.97
N ASP A 702 128.40 98.23 6.77
CA ASP A 702 128.32 99.65 6.41
C ASP A 702 126.92 100.06 5.94
N TRP A 703 126.65 101.37 5.87
CA TRP A 703 125.33 101.87 5.45
C TRP A 703 124.98 101.46 4.01
N ASN A 704 125.97 101.26 3.14
CA ASN A 704 125.71 100.82 1.77
C ASN A 704 125.12 99.41 1.73
N ALA A 705 125.59 98.48 2.58
CA ALA A 705 124.97 97.17 2.74
C ALA A 705 123.51 97.28 3.25
N GLY A 706 123.27 98.13 4.26
CA GLY A 706 121.92 98.39 4.77
C GLY A 706 120.98 99.03 3.73
N LYS A 707 121.48 99.97 2.93
CA LYS A 707 120.71 100.64 1.87
C LYS A 707 120.34 99.70 0.72
N LYS A 708 121.19 98.70 0.42
CA LYS A 708 120.89 97.62 -0.53
C LYS A 708 119.75 96.72 -0.06
N MET A 709 119.75 96.35 1.23
CA MET A 709 118.67 95.56 1.83
C MET A 709 117.32 96.30 1.76
N MET A 710 117.33 97.63 1.89
CA MET A 710 116.13 98.48 1.78
C MET A 710 115.83 98.95 0.34
N ALA A 711 116.46 98.37 -0.69
CA ALA A 711 116.24 98.79 -2.09
C ALA A 711 114.79 98.61 -2.54
N ASP A 712 114.12 97.52 -2.14
CA ASP A 712 112.67 97.34 -2.29
C ASP A 712 111.99 97.32 -0.91
N VAL A 713 111.36 98.44 -0.55
CA VAL A 713 110.74 98.65 0.75
C VAL A 713 109.53 97.72 0.98
N ASN A 714 108.81 97.31 -0.08
CA ASN A 714 107.68 96.41 0.06
C ASN A 714 108.14 95.00 0.39
N SER A 715 109.11 94.49 -0.36
CA SER A 715 109.69 93.16 -0.12
C SER A 715 110.38 93.11 1.25
N PHE A 716 111.07 94.19 1.66
CA PHE A 716 111.74 94.24 2.94
C PHE A 716 110.75 94.25 4.12
N LEU A 717 109.68 95.06 4.07
CA LEU A 717 108.64 95.05 5.10
C LEU A 717 107.91 93.69 5.17
N ALA A 718 107.63 93.07 4.01
CA ALA A 718 107.04 91.74 3.97
C ALA A 718 107.95 90.68 4.61
N SER A 719 109.26 90.75 4.36
CA SER A 719 110.25 89.86 4.97
C SER A 719 110.36 90.05 6.49
N LEU A 720 110.17 91.27 7.01
CA LEU A 720 110.17 91.53 8.46
C LEU A 720 108.87 91.06 9.15
N LYS A 721 107.71 91.14 8.46
CA LYS A 721 106.43 90.63 8.97
C LYS A 721 106.30 89.10 8.89
N SER A 722 106.89 88.49 7.86
CA SER A 722 106.91 87.03 7.67
C SER A 722 108.15 86.35 8.28
N PHE A 723 108.92 87.06 9.10
CA PHE A 723 110.11 86.53 9.74
C PHE A 723 109.74 85.40 10.72
N ASP A 724 110.38 84.23 10.56
CA ASP A 724 110.18 83.07 11.43
C ASP A 724 110.80 83.35 12.81
N LYS A 725 109.98 83.87 13.71
CA LYS A 725 110.32 84.22 15.09
C LYS A 725 110.50 83.00 16.02
N ASP A 726 110.06 81.82 15.60
CA ASP A 726 110.10 80.59 16.40
C ASP A 726 111.44 79.86 16.24
N ASN A 727 112.09 79.96 15.07
CA ASN A 727 113.34 79.26 14.72
C ASN A 727 114.54 80.18 14.44
N VAL A 728 114.74 81.24 15.23
CA VAL A 728 115.88 82.16 15.03
C VAL A 728 117.20 81.50 15.48
N PRO A 729 118.28 81.51 14.67
CA PRO A 729 119.57 80.97 15.09
C PRO A 729 120.13 81.74 16.30
N VAL A 730 120.40 81.02 17.39
CA VAL A 730 120.90 81.57 18.67
C VAL A 730 122.11 82.52 18.51
N PRO A 731 123.12 82.24 17.66
CA PRO A 731 124.28 83.13 17.51
C PRO A 731 123.94 84.53 16.97
N CYS A 732 122.89 84.65 16.14
CA CYS A 732 122.44 85.93 15.59
C CYS A 732 121.78 86.81 16.66
N VAL A 733 120.97 86.21 17.53
CA VAL A 733 120.33 86.89 18.67
C VAL A 733 121.39 87.37 19.67
N GLU A 734 122.32 86.50 20.03
CA GLU A 734 123.40 86.84 20.97
C GLU A 734 124.33 87.94 20.44
N THR A 735 124.62 87.94 19.14
CA THR A 735 125.41 89.00 18.50
C THR A 735 124.65 90.33 18.51
N CYS A 736 123.34 90.33 18.25
CA CYS A 736 122.52 91.53 18.34
C CYS A 736 122.40 92.08 19.76
N GLU A 737 122.27 91.19 20.75
CA GLU A 737 122.26 91.58 22.17
C GLU A 737 123.59 92.21 22.61
N LYS A 738 124.71 91.58 22.22
CA LYS A 738 126.04 91.98 22.65
C LYS A 738 126.58 93.21 21.93
N ASP A 739 126.46 93.29 20.60
CA ASP A 739 127.08 94.35 19.79
C ASP A 739 126.19 95.60 19.64
N TYR A 740 124.86 95.46 19.81
CA TYR A 740 123.91 96.55 19.53
C TYR A 740 122.97 96.87 20.70
N ILE A 741 122.19 95.92 21.22
CA ILE A 741 121.17 96.19 22.26
C ILE A 741 121.80 96.57 23.61
N SER A 742 123.02 96.11 23.89
CA SER A 742 123.79 96.50 25.09
C SER A 742 124.26 97.96 25.07
N LEU A 743 124.24 98.65 23.92
CA LEU A 743 124.69 100.04 23.81
C LEU A 743 123.66 100.99 24.45
N PRO A 744 124.05 101.91 25.36
CA PRO A 744 123.10 102.76 26.10
C PRO A 744 122.23 103.66 25.22
N GLY A 745 122.69 103.98 24.01
CA GLY A 745 121.97 104.80 23.04
C GLY A 745 121.01 104.02 22.12
N PHE A 746 121.03 102.68 22.13
CA PHE A 746 120.26 101.81 21.23
C PHE A 746 118.87 101.49 21.81
N THR A 747 118.10 102.54 22.06
CA THR A 747 116.69 102.43 22.50
C THR A 747 115.77 103.09 21.48
N PRO A 748 114.53 102.58 21.31
CA PRO A 748 113.61 103.13 20.32
C PRO A 748 113.35 104.62 20.52
N GLU A 749 113.28 105.10 21.76
CA GLU A 749 113.03 106.52 22.10
C GLU A 749 114.17 107.44 21.66
N ASN A 750 115.42 107.02 21.86
CA ASN A 750 116.59 107.81 21.51
C ASN A 750 116.82 107.85 19.99
N ILE A 751 116.56 106.72 19.30
CA ILE A 751 116.58 106.63 17.85
C ILE A 751 115.45 107.46 17.22
N LYS A 752 114.26 107.51 17.85
CA LYS A 752 113.08 108.25 17.35
C LYS A 752 113.35 109.76 17.23
N GLY A 753 114.16 110.32 18.13
CA GLY A 753 114.62 111.71 18.04
C GLY A 753 115.47 112.04 16.81
N LYS A 754 116.13 111.04 16.20
CA LYS A 754 116.91 111.21 14.96
C LYS A 754 116.16 110.75 13.71
N SER A 755 115.39 109.67 13.80
CA SER A 755 114.50 109.22 12.74
C SER A 755 113.41 108.32 13.32
N ALA A 756 112.15 108.71 13.13
CA ALA A 756 111.01 107.89 13.50
C ALA A 756 111.03 106.51 12.81
N ALA A 757 111.45 106.50 11.54
CA ALA A 757 111.56 105.27 10.74
C ALA A 757 112.61 104.28 11.26
N ALA A 758 113.74 104.78 11.80
CA ALA A 758 114.75 103.91 12.41
C ALA A 758 114.29 103.38 13.78
N ALA A 759 113.45 104.11 14.51
CA ALA A 759 112.95 103.69 15.81
C ALA A 759 112.06 102.45 15.74
N GLY A 760 111.21 102.37 14.71
CA GLY A 760 110.39 101.19 14.45
C GLY A 760 111.23 99.92 14.23
N LEU A 761 112.29 100.02 13.42
CA LEU A 761 113.23 98.91 13.20
C LEU A 761 114.01 98.54 14.47
N CYS A 762 114.43 99.54 15.26
CA CYS A 762 115.08 99.30 16.55
C CYS A 762 114.16 98.53 17.53
N SER A 763 112.90 98.94 17.65
CA SER A 763 111.92 98.25 18.50
C SER A 763 111.65 96.82 18.03
N TRP A 764 111.59 96.60 16.71
CA TRP A 764 111.39 95.26 16.14
C TRP A 764 112.54 94.31 16.49
N VAL A 765 113.81 94.75 16.35
CA VAL A 765 115.00 93.96 16.69
C VAL A 765 114.98 93.53 18.17
N ILE A 766 114.66 94.44 19.09
CA ILE A 766 114.61 94.14 20.53
C ILE A 766 113.51 93.12 20.86
N ASN A 767 112.33 93.26 20.25
CA ASN A 767 111.17 92.42 20.56
C ASN A 767 111.33 90.99 20.05
N ILE A 768 111.95 90.78 18.88
CA ILE A 768 112.25 89.44 18.35
C ILE A 768 113.19 88.66 19.26
N CYS A 769 114.25 89.31 19.79
CA CYS A 769 115.17 88.66 20.72
C CYS A 769 114.47 88.22 22.02
N LYS A 770 113.53 89.02 22.54
CA LYS A 770 112.72 88.68 23.74
C LYS A 770 111.78 87.51 23.49
N TYR A 771 111.07 87.49 22.35
CA TYR A 771 110.13 86.42 22.00
C TYR A 771 110.84 85.04 21.96
N PHE A 772 112.01 84.98 21.31
CA PHE A 772 112.76 83.74 21.14
C PHE A 772 113.16 83.08 22.47
N ARG A 773 113.52 83.87 23.51
CA ARG A 773 113.89 83.33 24.83
C ARG A 773 112.69 82.73 25.59
N ILE A 774 111.48 83.22 25.36
CA ILE A 774 110.26 82.74 26.03
C ILE A 774 109.75 81.46 25.35
N TYR A 775 109.82 81.38 24.02
CA TYR A 775 109.37 80.21 23.26
C TYR A 775 110.09 78.90 23.64
N GLN A 776 111.39 78.95 23.96
CA GLN A 776 112.19 77.76 24.35
C GLN A 776 111.67 77.05 25.62
N VAL A 777 110.89 77.73 26.47
CA VAL A 777 110.37 77.16 27.72
C VAL A 777 109.01 76.45 27.50
N VAL A 778 108.21 76.88 26.53
CA VAL A 778 106.80 76.45 26.36
C VAL A 778 106.65 75.25 25.41
N ALA A 779 107.56 75.09 24.43
CA ALA A 779 107.48 74.04 23.41
C ALA A 779 107.42 72.58 23.94
N PRO A 780 108.12 72.17 25.02
CA PRO A 780 108.05 70.80 25.53
C PRO A 780 106.67 70.43 26.11
N LYS A 781 105.93 71.39 26.69
CA LYS A 781 104.66 71.13 27.37
C LYS A 781 103.48 70.89 26.41
N ARG A 782 103.48 71.53 25.23
CA ARG A 782 102.45 71.31 24.18
C ARG A 782 102.52 69.91 23.56
N ALA A 783 103.70 69.28 23.51
CA ALA A 783 103.87 67.94 22.94
C ALA A 783 103.30 66.82 23.83
N ALA A 784 103.38 66.95 25.16
CA ALA A 784 102.87 65.96 26.11
C ALA A 784 101.32 65.84 26.08
N LEU A 785 100.61 66.96 25.94
CA LEU A 785 99.14 67.01 25.89
C LEU A 785 98.56 66.34 24.62
N ALA A 786 99.28 66.40 23.50
CA ALA A 786 98.85 65.80 22.24
C ALA A 786 98.93 64.26 22.24
N GLU A 787 99.87 63.67 23.01
CA GLU A 787 100.00 62.22 23.11
C GLU A 787 98.92 61.58 23.99
N ALA A 788 98.50 62.26 25.06
CA ALA A 788 97.43 61.80 25.95
C ALA A 788 96.07 61.74 25.20
N ASN A 789 95.74 62.76 24.41
CA ASN A 789 94.50 62.82 23.63
C ASN A 789 94.36 61.70 22.57
N LYS A 790 95.47 61.25 21.99
CA LYS A 790 95.48 60.20 20.96
C LYS A 790 95.18 58.80 21.52
N LYS A 791 95.51 58.56 22.80
CA LYS A 791 95.25 57.29 23.49
C LYS A 791 93.79 57.14 23.92
N LEU A 792 93.11 58.26 24.25
CA LEU A 792 91.70 58.26 24.66
C LEU A 792 90.74 57.93 23.48
N ASP A 793 91.02 58.44 22.27
CA ASP A 793 90.16 58.22 21.09
C ASP A 793 90.20 56.78 20.56
N ALA A 794 91.33 56.09 20.73
CA ALA A 794 91.50 54.69 20.33
C ALA A 794 90.69 53.72 21.21
N ALA A 795 90.55 54.01 22.51
CA ALA A 795 89.78 53.18 23.44
C ALA A 795 88.27 53.22 23.16
N ASN A 796 87.72 54.40 22.83
CA ASN A 796 86.29 54.59 22.55
C ASN A 796 85.79 53.87 21.28
N LYS A 797 86.63 53.76 20.25
CA LYS A 797 86.27 53.08 18.98
C LYS A 797 86.12 51.57 19.12
N LYS A 798 86.88 50.94 20.02
CA LYS A 798 86.84 49.48 20.23
C LYS A 798 85.55 49.03 20.91
N LEU A 799 85.01 49.86 21.81
CA LEU A 799 83.84 49.54 22.64
C LEU A 799 82.52 49.61 21.85
N SER A 800 82.39 50.49 20.84
CA SER A 800 81.17 50.58 20.02
C SER A 800 81.03 49.44 18.99
N GLY A 801 82.16 48.90 18.49
CA GLY A 801 82.16 47.80 17.52
C GLY A 801 81.66 46.48 18.12
N ILE A 802 82.02 46.17 19.37
CA ILE A 802 81.61 44.93 20.06
C ILE A 802 80.09 44.90 20.29
N ARG A 803 79.49 46.03 20.70
CA ARG A 803 78.03 46.13 20.94
C ARG A 803 77.17 45.94 19.69
N ALA A 804 77.67 46.31 18.51
CA ALA A 804 76.91 46.17 17.25
C ALA A 804 76.81 44.70 16.79
N GLU A 805 77.86 43.91 17.01
CA GLU A 805 77.93 42.52 16.56
C GLU A 805 77.06 41.59 17.42
N VAL A 806 77.01 41.83 18.74
CA VAL A 806 76.13 41.08 19.67
C VAL A 806 74.65 41.23 19.28
N LYS A 807 74.21 42.44 18.91
CA LYS A 807 72.82 42.69 18.51
C LYS A 807 72.42 41.97 17.22
N ARG A 808 73.33 41.90 16.24
CA ARG A 808 73.10 41.23 14.95
C ARG A 808 72.85 39.72 15.09
N LEU A 809 73.54 39.08 16.03
CA LEU A 809 73.40 37.64 16.29
C LEU A 809 72.09 37.31 17.02
N GLN A 810 71.63 38.18 17.93
CA GLN A 810 70.36 38.02 18.65
C GLN A 810 69.12 38.07 17.72
N ASP A 811 69.12 39.00 16.75
CA ASP A 811 68.00 39.16 15.80
C ASP A 811 67.86 37.94 14.87
N ARG A 812 68.97 37.28 14.51
CA ARG A 812 68.98 36.08 13.67
C ARG A 812 68.40 34.85 14.37
N VAL A 813 68.66 34.69 15.66
CA VAL A 813 68.07 33.60 16.48
C VAL A 813 66.54 33.77 16.58
N THR A 814 66.07 35.01 16.77
CA THR A 814 64.63 35.31 16.89
C THR A 814 63.85 34.97 15.61
N LEU A 815 64.41 35.26 14.42
CA LEU A 815 63.80 34.93 13.12
C LEU A 815 63.68 33.41 12.91
N LEU A 816 64.70 32.66 13.33
CA LEU A 816 64.72 31.21 13.23
C LEU A 816 63.74 30.54 14.21
N GLU A 817 63.59 31.09 15.43
CA GLU A 817 62.58 30.63 16.39
C GLU A 817 61.14 30.83 15.87
N GLN A 818 60.85 31.95 15.21
CA GLN A 818 59.55 32.19 14.56
C GLN A 818 59.29 31.20 13.40
N SER A 819 60.32 30.90 12.62
CA SER A 819 60.24 29.94 11.51
C SER A 819 59.98 28.51 12.01
N LEU A 820 60.59 28.13 13.14
CA LEU A 820 60.36 26.86 13.81
C LEU A 820 58.93 26.74 14.37
N MET A 821 58.41 27.82 14.96
CA MET A 821 57.04 27.84 15.49
C MET A 821 56.03 27.59 14.38
N LYS A 822 56.17 28.28 13.23
CA LYS A 822 55.31 28.09 12.07
C LYS A 822 55.42 26.69 11.46
N ALA A 823 56.63 26.16 11.31
CA ALA A 823 56.85 24.80 10.82
C ALA A 823 56.23 23.74 11.77
N THR A 824 56.28 23.98 13.08
CA THR A 824 55.68 23.10 14.09
C THR A 824 54.15 23.12 14.05
N GLU A 825 53.53 24.30 13.87
CA GLU A 825 52.07 24.41 13.67
C GLU A 825 51.63 23.71 12.38
N ASP A 826 52.33 23.92 11.28
CA ASP A 826 52.05 23.28 9.99
C ASP A 826 52.23 21.76 10.05
N LYS A 827 53.21 21.26 10.82
CA LYS A 827 53.40 19.84 11.11
C LYS A 827 52.23 19.28 11.92
N ASN A 828 51.86 19.95 13.01
CA ASN A 828 50.78 19.49 13.88
C ASN A 828 49.42 19.51 13.17
N ALA A 829 49.17 20.49 12.31
CA ALA A 829 47.98 20.55 11.47
C ALA A 829 47.95 19.39 10.45
N ALA A 830 49.07 19.07 9.80
CA ALA A 830 49.17 17.94 8.89
C ALA A 830 48.98 16.59 9.60
N ILE A 831 49.57 16.42 10.80
CA ILE A 831 49.36 15.22 11.63
C ILE A 831 47.89 15.09 12.05
N ALA A 832 47.27 16.16 12.54
CA ALA A 832 45.88 16.14 12.96
C ALA A 832 44.92 15.83 11.80
N GLN A 833 45.22 16.32 10.60
CA GLN A 833 44.46 16.02 9.39
C GLN A 833 44.63 14.55 8.99
N ALA A 834 45.86 14.05 8.90
CA ALA A 834 46.14 12.65 8.57
C ALA A 834 45.54 11.68 9.60
N GLU A 835 45.56 12.00 10.90
CA GLU A 835 44.90 11.20 11.95
C GLU A 835 43.37 11.19 11.80
N ARG A 836 42.75 12.32 11.43
CA ARG A 836 41.31 12.37 11.13
C ARG A 836 40.96 11.51 9.91
N THR A 837 41.73 11.63 8.83
CA THR A 837 41.57 10.81 7.62
C THR A 837 41.81 9.33 7.93
N ALA A 838 42.80 8.99 8.77
CA ALA A 838 43.08 7.63 9.20
C ALA A 838 41.93 7.02 10.01
N ARG A 839 41.38 7.76 10.98
CA ARG A 839 40.20 7.29 11.75
C ARG A 839 38.99 7.10 10.84
N LYS A 840 38.74 8.02 9.90
CA LYS A 840 37.67 7.88 8.90
C LYS A 840 37.88 6.66 8.01
N ALA A 841 39.08 6.44 7.50
CA ALA A 841 39.42 5.27 6.68
C ALA A 841 39.25 3.95 7.45
N GLN A 842 39.67 3.91 8.72
CA GLN A 842 39.57 2.73 9.57
C GLN A 842 38.12 2.38 9.92
N MET A 843 37.27 3.39 10.21
CA MET A 843 35.83 3.18 10.40
C MET A 843 35.16 2.68 9.13
N ALA A 844 35.57 3.22 7.99
CA ALA A 844 35.02 2.84 6.71
C ALA A 844 35.43 1.42 6.29
N GLU A 845 36.66 1.00 6.61
CA GLU A 845 37.13 -0.37 6.43
C GLU A 845 36.39 -1.36 7.34
N ARG A 846 36.13 -0.99 8.61
CA ARG A 846 35.26 -1.79 9.50
C ARG A 846 33.86 -1.97 8.94
N LEU A 847 33.26 -0.91 8.41
CA LEU A 847 31.93 -0.96 7.78
C LEU A 847 31.90 -1.89 6.55
N ILE A 848 32.88 -1.80 5.65
CA ILE A 848 32.98 -2.67 4.46
C ILE A 848 33.18 -4.12 4.87
N ASN A 849 34.12 -4.40 5.77
CA ASN A 849 34.38 -5.77 6.21
C ASN A 849 33.16 -6.35 6.93
N GLY A 850 32.47 -5.53 7.74
CA GLY A 850 31.21 -5.87 8.40
C GLY A 850 30.06 -6.18 7.43
N LEU A 851 29.97 -5.50 6.28
CA LEU A 851 28.87 -5.67 5.32
C LEU A 851 29.24 -6.49 4.06
N SER A 852 30.48 -6.94 3.92
CA SER A 852 30.98 -7.68 2.74
C SER A 852 30.21 -8.97 2.44
N GLY A 853 30.01 -9.82 3.45
CA GLY A 853 29.22 -11.05 3.33
C GLY A 853 27.74 -10.76 3.02
N GLU A 854 27.24 -9.64 3.51
CA GLU A 854 25.87 -9.20 3.29
C GLU A 854 25.66 -8.72 1.84
N ASN A 855 26.63 -8.01 1.27
CA ASN A 855 26.62 -7.62 -0.14
C ASN A 855 26.54 -8.84 -1.08
N THR A 856 27.30 -9.90 -0.80
CA THR A 856 27.20 -11.15 -1.59
C THR A 856 25.86 -11.85 -1.43
N ARG A 857 25.29 -11.83 -0.21
CA ARG A 857 23.97 -12.42 0.09
C ARG A 857 22.86 -11.67 -0.63
N TRP A 858 22.83 -10.33 -0.52
CA TRP A 858 21.86 -9.48 -1.19
C TRP A 858 21.96 -9.59 -2.72
N GLY A 859 23.17 -9.64 -3.28
CA GLY A 859 23.35 -9.85 -4.72
C GLY A 859 22.83 -11.22 -5.20
N ALA A 860 23.00 -12.27 -4.40
CA ALA A 860 22.42 -13.59 -4.69
C ALA A 860 20.89 -13.58 -4.54
N GLU A 861 20.37 -12.90 -3.51
CA GLU A 861 18.95 -12.78 -3.23
C GLU A 861 18.22 -11.96 -4.30
N ILE A 862 18.79 -10.85 -4.79
CA ILE A 862 18.23 -10.08 -5.91
C ILE A 862 18.08 -10.97 -7.15
N LYS A 863 19.11 -11.76 -7.51
CA LYS A 863 19.03 -12.72 -8.63
C LYS A 863 17.94 -13.77 -8.41
N ARG A 864 17.77 -14.23 -7.16
CA ARG A 864 16.69 -15.16 -6.78
C ARG A 864 15.33 -14.50 -6.98
N LEU A 865 15.14 -13.27 -6.48
CA LEU A 865 13.91 -12.48 -6.60
C LEU A 865 13.56 -12.20 -8.07
N GLU A 866 14.53 -11.86 -8.91
CA GLU A 866 14.33 -11.69 -10.36
C GLU A 866 13.85 -12.97 -11.04
N SER A 867 14.42 -14.12 -10.67
CA SER A 867 13.97 -15.42 -11.19
C SER A 867 12.56 -15.80 -10.70
N LEU A 868 12.20 -15.37 -9.49
CA LEU A 868 10.88 -15.57 -8.90
C LEU A 868 9.82 -14.68 -9.55
N GLU A 869 10.16 -13.46 -9.97
CA GLU A 869 9.21 -12.53 -10.60
C GLU A 869 8.53 -13.14 -11.83
N GLY A 870 9.28 -13.86 -12.66
CA GLY A 870 8.75 -14.58 -13.81
C GLY A 870 7.89 -15.81 -13.44
N ARG A 871 8.24 -16.51 -12.35
CA ARG A 871 7.56 -17.74 -11.87
C ARG A 871 6.35 -17.46 -10.98
N LEU A 872 6.24 -16.24 -10.46
CA LEU A 872 5.14 -15.79 -9.61
C LEU A 872 3.77 -15.98 -10.28
N VAL A 873 3.73 -15.86 -11.61
CA VAL A 873 2.50 -15.99 -12.40
C VAL A 873 1.82 -17.33 -12.16
N GLY A 874 2.58 -18.44 -12.18
CA GLY A 874 2.09 -19.77 -11.85
C GLY A 874 1.96 -20.00 -10.34
N ASP A 875 2.93 -19.58 -9.54
CA ASP A 875 2.92 -19.81 -8.08
C ASP A 875 1.67 -19.20 -7.42
N VAL A 876 1.32 -17.96 -7.81
CA VAL A 876 0.12 -17.27 -7.36
C VAL A 876 -1.16 -17.95 -7.86
N LEU A 877 -1.14 -18.56 -9.04
CA LEU A 877 -2.32 -19.21 -9.63
C LEU A 877 -2.81 -20.37 -8.75
N ILE A 878 -1.88 -21.23 -8.31
CA ILE A 878 -2.20 -22.31 -7.37
C ILE A 878 -2.64 -21.73 -6.03
N ALA A 879 -1.92 -20.75 -5.49
CA ALA A 879 -2.24 -20.17 -4.19
C ALA A 879 -3.65 -19.55 -4.18
N SER A 880 -4.03 -18.83 -5.23
CA SER A 880 -5.36 -18.24 -5.38
C SER A 880 -6.44 -19.32 -5.55
N ALA A 881 -6.18 -20.38 -6.32
CA ALA A 881 -7.10 -21.52 -6.45
C ALA A 881 -7.30 -22.22 -5.09
N PHE A 882 -6.22 -22.41 -4.34
CA PHE A 882 -6.24 -23.00 -3.01
C PHE A 882 -7.06 -22.16 -2.02
N VAL A 883 -6.81 -20.85 -1.93
CA VAL A 883 -7.58 -19.96 -1.03
C VAL A 883 -9.06 -19.89 -1.40
N SER A 884 -9.38 -19.95 -2.70
CA SER A 884 -10.76 -19.83 -3.17
C SER A 884 -11.60 -21.09 -2.95
N TYR A 885 -11.00 -22.28 -3.10
CA TYR A 885 -11.74 -23.55 -3.17
C TYR A 885 -11.38 -24.58 -2.11
N ALA A 886 -10.17 -24.55 -1.52
CA ALA A 886 -9.72 -25.63 -0.63
C ALA A 886 -10.40 -25.60 0.75
N GLY A 887 -10.88 -24.43 1.19
CA GLY A 887 -11.44 -24.19 2.53
C GLY A 887 -12.44 -25.24 3.06
N PRO A 888 -13.47 -25.65 2.29
CA PRO A 888 -14.48 -26.61 2.75
C PRO A 888 -13.98 -28.06 2.83
N PHE A 889 -12.94 -28.41 2.07
CA PHE A 889 -12.48 -29.79 1.91
C PHE A 889 -11.59 -30.25 3.06
N ASN A 890 -11.50 -31.57 3.25
CA ASN A 890 -10.54 -32.20 4.14
C ASN A 890 -9.14 -32.27 3.49
N MET A 891 -8.12 -32.64 4.28
CA MET A 891 -6.73 -32.73 3.83
C MET A 891 -6.53 -33.66 2.63
N GLN A 892 -7.25 -34.79 2.55
CA GLN A 892 -7.11 -35.75 1.44
C GLN A 892 -7.57 -35.14 0.12
N PHE A 893 -8.74 -34.49 0.12
CA PHE A 893 -9.28 -33.82 -1.06
C PHE A 893 -8.45 -32.59 -1.45
N ARG A 894 -7.89 -31.84 -0.48
CA ARG A 894 -6.98 -30.73 -0.76
C ARG A 894 -5.71 -31.20 -1.49
N LYS A 895 -5.08 -32.28 -1.01
CA LYS A 895 -3.91 -32.88 -1.68
C LYS A 895 -4.24 -33.42 -3.06
N ALA A 896 -5.35 -34.15 -3.21
CA ALA A 896 -5.77 -34.66 -4.51
C ALA A 896 -6.01 -33.53 -5.52
N LEU A 897 -6.62 -32.42 -5.11
CA LEU A 897 -6.83 -31.26 -5.98
C LEU A 897 -5.51 -30.59 -6.37
N VAL A 898 -4.61 -30.34 -5.42
CA VAL A 898 -3.34 -29.64 -5.69
C VAL A 898 -2.35 -30.53 -6.44
N ASP A 899 -2.04 -31.71 -5.90
CA ASP A 899 -0.94 -32.57 -6.35
C ASP A 899 -1.31 -33.43 -7.57
N GLU A 900 -2.56 -33.90 -7.68
CA GLU A 900 -2.99 -34.80 -8.76
C GLU A 900 -3.70 -34.09 -9.92
N LYS A 901 -4.22 -32.87 -9.71
CA LYS A 901 -5.02 -32.15 -10.72
C LYS A 901 -4.40 -30.82 -11.13
N TRP A 902 -4.22 -29.88 -10.20
CA TRP A 902 -3.83 -28.51 -10.55
C TRP A 902 -2.36 -28.40 -10.93
N LEU A 903 -1.44 -28.95 -10.14
CA LEU A 903 0.00 -28.94 -10.46
C LEU A 903 0.31 -29.61 -11.81
N PRO A 904 -0.20 -30.82 -12.11
CA PRO A 904 0.03 -31.45 -13.41
C PRO A 904 -0.47 -30.63 -14.61
N ASP A 905 -1.66 -30.02 -14.51
CA ASP A 905 -2.22 -29.21 -15.62
C ASP A 905 -1.41 -27.93 -15.89
N ILE A 906 -0.87 -27.28 -14.84
CA ILE A 906 0.01 -26.11 -15.01
C ILE A 906 1.32 -26.50 -15.69
N ILE A 907 1.89 -27.66 -15.31
CA ILE A 907 3.10 -28.19 -15.93
C ILE A 907 2.86 -28.55 -17.40
N GLU A 908 1.74 -29.20 -17.72
CA GLU A 908 1.35 -29.54 -19.09
C GLU A 908 1.18 -28.30 -19.97
N ARG A 909 0.59 -27.23 -19.42
CA ARG A 909 0.40 -25.93 -20.09
C ARG A 909 1.64 -25.05 -20.15
N GLN A 910 2.77 -25.49 -19.59
CA GLN A 910 4.04 -24.77 -19.58
C GLN A 910 3.95 -23.35 -18.97
N ILE A 911 3.10 -23.16 -17.96
CA ILE A 911 3.02 -21.88 -17.26
C ILE A 911 4.25 -21.74 -16.35
N PRO A 912 4.97 -20.60 -16.37
CA PRO A 912 6.14 -20.40 -15.51
C PRO A 912 5.81 -20.53 -14.02
N MET A 913 6.48 -21.45 -13.33
CA MET A 913 6.21 -21.82 -11.95
C MET A 913 7.48 -22.34 -11.26
N THR A 914 7.53 -22.25 -9.93
CA THR A 914 8.56 -22.88 -9.09
C THR A 914 8.27 -24.37 -8.92
N ALA A 915 9.26 -25.23 -9.23
CA ALA A 915 9.09 -26.68 -9.11
C ALA A 915 8.88 -27.12 -7.65
N GLY A 916 7.81 -27.88 -7.38
CA GLY A 916 7.50 -28.40 -6.05
C GLY A 916 6.95 -27.36 -5.07
N ILE A 917 6.44 -26.22 -5.56
CA ILE A 917 5.86 -25.17 -4.73
C ILE A 917 4.64 -25.68 -3.95
N LYS A 918 4.57 -25.36 -2.66
CA LYS A 918 3.34 -25.56 -1.87
C LYS A 918 2.60 -24.23 -1.75
N PRO A 919 1.25 -24.24 -1.78
CA PRO A 919 0.47 -23.01 -1.63
C PRO A 919 0.81 -22.23 -0.36
N LEU A 920 1.11 -22.93 0.73
CA LEU A 920 1.45 -22.34 2.03
C LEU A 920 2.69 -21.44 2.00
N ASP A 921 3.68 -21.81 1.20
CA ASP A 921 4.98 -21.14 1.15
C ASP A 921 4.86 -19.72 0.57
N LEU A 922 3.82 -19.47 -0.23
CA LEU A 922 3.51 -18.16 -0.79
C LEU A 922 2.55 -17.35 0.07
N LEU A 923 1.58 -18.03 0.70
CA LEU A 923 0.52 -17.40 1.49
C LEU A 923 0.98 -16.96 2.87
N THR A 924 2.02 -17.60 3.41
CA THR A 924 2.49 -17.42 4.79
C THR A 924 4.00 -17.62 4.86
N ASP A 925 4.63 -16.96 5.82
CA ASP A 925 6.00 -17.19 6.23
C ASP A 925 6.05 -17.87 7.61
N ASP A 926 7.21 -18.39 7.98
CA ASP A 926 7.36 -19.12 9.24
C ASP A 926 7.19 -18.20 10.47
N ALA A 927 7.48 -16.90 10.35
CA ALA A 927 7.20 -15.91 11.39
C ALA A 927 5.70 -15.72 11.63
N THR A 928 4.88 -15.65 10.57
CA THR A 928 3.43 -15.56 10.71
C THR A 928 2.82 -16.84 11.28
N LYS A 929 3.31 -18.02 10.85
CA LYS A 929 2.88 -19.32 11.44
C LYS A 929 3.19 -19.38 12.94
N ALA A 930 4.38 -18.94 13.32
CA ALA A 930 4.82 -18.82 14.72
C ALA A 930 3.91 -17.87 15.52
N LYS A 931 3.55 -16.72 14.94
CA LYS A 931 2.61 -15.78 15.55
C LYS A 931 1.23 -16.39 15.76
N TRP A 932 0.68 -17.10 14.78
CA TRP A 932 -0.61 -17.77 14.94
C TRP A 932 -0.58 -18.87 15.99
N ALA A 933 0.51 -19.63 16.09
CA ALA A 933 0.69 -20.61 17.15
C ALA A 933 0.68 -19.94 18.53
N ASN A 934 1.33 -18.77 18.68
CA ASN A 934 1.28 -17.98 19.91
C ASN A 934 -0.12 -17.42 20.23
N GLU A 935 -0.90 -17.10 19.19
CA GLU A 935 -2.32 -16.68 19.30
C GLU A 935 -3.28 -17.86 19.58
N GLY A 936 -2.78 -19.10 19.62
CA GLY A 936 -3.56 -20.30 19.97
C GLY A 936 -4.15 -21.08 18.79
N LEU A 937 -3.68 -20.83 17.56
CA LEU A 937 -3.98 -21.69 16.42
C LEU A 937 -3.23 -23.02 16.55
N PRO A 938 -3.88 -24.18 16.36
CA PRO A 938 -3.18 -25.46 16.33
C PRO A 938 -2.11 -25.51 15.21
N THR A 939 -1.02 -26.22 15.46
CA THR A 939 0.12 -26.34 14.52
C THR A 939 -0.05 -27.44 13.47
N ASP A 940 -1.22 -28.09 13.43
CA ASP A 940 -1.50 -29.10 12.42
C ASP A 940 -1.61 -28.46 11.01
N PRO A 941 -1.24 -29.19 9.94
CA PRO A 941 -1.25 -28.63 8.60
C PRO A 941 -2.61 -28.06 8.16
N LEU A 942 -3.72 -28.66 8.58
CA LEU A 942 -5.06 -28.19 8.18
C LEU A 942 -5.38 -26.84 8.84
N SER A 943 -5.07 -26.68 10.13
CA SER A 943 -5.27 -25.43 10.86
C SER A 943 -4.41 -24.30 10.32
N VAL A 944 -3.14 -24.56 9.98
CA VAL A 944 -2.26 -23.56 9.36
C VAL A 944 -2.76 -23.18 7.96
N GLU A 945 -3.19 -24.16 7.15
CA GLU A 945 -3.86 -23.90 5.86
C GLU A 945 -5.12 -23.05 6.04
N ASN A 946 -5.95 -23.35 7.03
CA ASN A 946 -7.15 -22.57 7.32
C ASN A 946 -6.81 -21.14 7.74
N GLY A 947 -5.78 -20.96 8.57
CA GLY A 947 -5.28 -19.64 8.96
C GLY A 947 -4.76 -18.82 7.76
N ALA A 948 -4.09 -19.49 6.82
CA ALA A 948 -3.65 -18.91 5.56
C ALA A 948 -4.82 -18.49 4.67
N ILE A 949 -5.84 -19.35 4.53
CA ILE A 949 -7.05 -19.07 3.76
C ILE A 949 -7.78 -17.86 4.38
N MET A 950 -8.01 -17.87 5.69
CA MET A 950 -8.72 -16.78 6.37
C MET A 950 -8.00 -15.44 6.30
N SER A 951 -6.67 -15.43 6.31
CA SER A 951 -5.89 -14.19 6.27
C SER A 951 -5.81 -13.59 4.87
N ASN A 952 -5.93 -14.41 3.81
CA ASN A 952 -5.79 -13.99 2.42
C ASN A 952 -7.13 -13.98 1.64
N ALA A 953 -8.21 -14.54 2.18
CA ALA A 953 -9.52 -14.54 1.53
C ALA A 953 -10.09 -13.12 1.41
N SER A 954 -10.59 -12.76 0.22
CA SER A 954 -11.25 -11.47 0.03
C SER A 954 -12.70 -11.48 0.53
N ARG A 955 -13.40 -12.62 0.46
CA ARG A 955 -14.70 -12.85 1.15
C ARG A 955 -14.52 -13.12 2.64
N TRP A 956 -15.54 -12.79 3.43
CA TRP A 956 -15.57 -13.15 4.84
C TRP A 956 -15.56 -14.67 5.01
N ALA A 957 -14.71 -15.16 5.90
CA ALA A 957 -14.60 -16.58 6.18
C ALA A 957 -15.67 -17.03 7.18
N LEU A 958 -16.40 -18.09 6.84
CA LEU A 958 -17.34 -18.78 7.71
C LEU A 958 -16.71 -20.07 8.22
N MET A 959 -16.36 -20.05 9.51
CA MET A 959 -15.68 -21.15 10.20
C MET A 959 -16.69 -22.20 10.67
N ILE A 960 -16.55 -23.42 10.15
CA ILE A 960 -17.23 -24.61 10.67
C ILE A 960 -16.35 -25.16 11.79
N ASP A 961 -16.59 -24.71 13.02
CA ASP A 961 -15.75 -24.95 14.18
C ASP A 961 -16.57 -25.52 15.35
N PRO A 962 -16.90 -26.83 15.33
CA PRO A 962 -17.65 -27.47 16.41
C PRO A 962 -16.86 -27.53 17.73
N GLN A 963 -15.52 -27.54 17.67
CA GLN A 963 -14.64 -27.67 18.84
C GLN A 963 -14.18 -26.34 19.44
N LEU A 964 -14.54 -25.20 18.83
CA LEU A 964 -14.19 -23.86 19.30
C LEU A 964 -12.67 -23.60 19.31
N GLN A 965 -11.93 -24.19 18.37
CA GLN A 965 -10.49 -23.96 18.24
C GLN A 965 -10.18 -22.71 17.42
N GLY A 966 -10.86 -22.56 16.27
CA GLY A 966 -10.72 -21.38 15.40
C GLY A 966 -11.21 -20.11 16.09
N ILE A 967 -12.31 -20.18 16.85
CA ILE A 967 -12.81 -19.00 17.57
C ILE A 967 -11.83 -18.48 18.63
N ARG A 968 -11.14 -19.38 19.36
CA ARG A 968 -10.13 -18.98 20.36
C ARG A 968 -8.98 -18.22 19.73
N TRP A 969 -8.52 -18.68 18.56
CA TRP A 969 -7.49 -18.00 17.79
C TRP A 969 -7.94 -16.58 17.38
N ILE A 970 -9.15 -16.42 16.84
CA ILE A 970 -9.67 -15.11 16.43
C ILE A 970 -9.85 -14.16 17.61
N ILE A 971 -10.35 -14.66 18.75
CA ILE A 971 -10.47 -13.86 19.98
C ILE A 971 -9.08 -13.34 20.40
N ASN A 972 -8.09 -14.21 20.53
CA ASN A 972 -6.74 -13.80 20.94
C ASN A 972 -6.08 -12.83 19.96
N LYS A 973 -6.31 -13.04 18.66
CA LYS A 973 -5.78 -12.20 17.58
C LYS A 973 -6.37 -10.79 17.55
N GLU A 974 -7.69 -10.65 17.76
CA GLU A 974 -8.43 -9.39 17.51
C GLU A 974 -8.83 -8.65 18.80
N THR A 975 -8.59 -9.22 20.00
CA THR A 975 -8.93 -8.57 21.29
C THR A 975 -8.31 -7.18 21.41
N ASN A 976 -7.04 -7.02 21.01
CA ASN A 976 -6.35 -5.72 21.04
C ASN A 976 -6.93 -4.69 20.07
N ASN A 977 -7.68 -5.13 19.05
CA ASN A 977 -8.30 -4.29 18.04
C ASN A 977 -9.75 -3.88 18.40
N GLY A 978 -10.26 -4.28 19.56
CA GLY A 978 -11.62 -3.96 20.01
C GLY A 978 -12.69 -4.90 19.45
N LEU A 979 -12.43 -6.22 19.44
CA LEU A 979 -13.36 -7.25 18.97
C LEU A 979 -14.72 -7.19 19.69
N VAL A 980 -15.79 -7.07 18.90
CA VAL A 980 -17.17 -7.18 19.39
C VAL A 980 -17.71 -8.57 19.03
N ILE A 981 -18.26 -9.26 20.02
CA ILE A 981 -18.82 -10.61 19.85
C ILE A 981 -20.34 -10.54 20.02
N ILE A 982 -21.07 -10.97 18.98
CA ILE A 982 -22.54 -10.92 18.95
C ILE A 982 -23.14 -12.26 18.52
N GLN A 983 -24.43 -12.44 18.79
CA GLN A 983 -25.23 -13.56 18.31
C GLN A 983 -26.51 -13.02 17.66
N GLN A 984 -26.99 -13.66 16.60
CA GLN A 984 -28.20 -13.25 15.89
C GLN A 984 -29.47 -13.29 16.77
N SER A 985 -29.47 -14.10 17.82
CA SER A 985 -30.58 -14.20 18.77
C SER A 985 -30.71 -12.99 19.69
N GLN A 986 -29.70 -12.10 19.75
CA GLN A 986 -29.74 -10.93 20.64
C GLN A 986 -30.61 -9.82 20.05
N PRO A 987 -31.46 -9.16 20.86
CA PRO A 987 -32.21 -8.00 20.39
C PRO A 987 -31.23 -6.86 20.04
N LYS A 988 -31.55 -6.08 19.00
CA LYS A 988 -30.73 -4.94 18.52
C LYS A 988 -29.31 -5.32 18.05
N TYR A 989 -29.07 -6.57 17.68
CA TYR A 989 -27.76 -6.98 17.13
C TYR A 989 -27.40 -6.17 15.87
N ILE A 990 -28.39 -5.79 15.04
CA ILE A 990 -28.18 -4.95 13.85
C ILE A 990 -27.61 -3.57 14.21
N ASP A 991 -28.06 -2.95 15.30
CA ASP A 991 -27.53 -1.65 15.74
C ASP A 991 -26.04 -1.77 16.09
N GLN A 992 -25.64 -2.88 16.72
CA GLN A 992 -24.23 -3.17 17.01
C GLN A 992 -23.43 -3.45 15.74
N VAL A 993 -24.03 -4.16 14.75
CA VAL A 993 -23.40 -4.37 13.44
C VAL A 993 -23.13 -3.03 12.76
N ILE A 994 -24.12 -2.14 12.71
CA ILE A 994 -24.00 -0.79 12.16
C ILE A 994 -22.88 -0.03 12.87
N HIS A 995 -22.87 -0.05 14.21
CA HIS A 995 -21.85 0.63 15.01
C HIS A 995 -20.44 0.11 14.73
N CYS A 996 -20.25 -1.20 14.55
CA CYS A 996 -18.95 -1.77 14.20
C CYS A 996 -18.50 -1.36 12.79
N ILE A 997 -19.43 -1.28 11.83
CA ILE A 997 -19.14 -0.86 10.46
C ILE A 997 -18.72 0.62 10.39
N GLU A 998 -19.38 1.49 11.15
CA GLU A 998 -19.06 2.92 11.19
C GLU A 998 -17.71 3.21 11.86
N ASN A 999 -17.38 2.47 12.92
CA ASN A 999 -16.12 2.67 13.67
C ASN A 999 -14.95 1.80 13.17
N GLY A 1000 -15.21 0.85 12.27
CA GLY A 1000 -14.21 -0.08 11.76
C GLY A 1000 -13.77 -1.15 12.76
N TRP A 1001 -14.60 -1.49 13.75
CA TRP A 1001 -14.28 -2.50 14.76
C TRP A 1001 -14.49 -3.92 14.23
N PRO A 1002 -13.61 -4.89 14.56
CA PRO A 1002 -13.80 -6.28 14.17
C PRO A 1002 -15.03 -6.87 14.87
N LEU A 1003 -15.85 -7.59 14.11
CA LEU A 1003 -17.09 -8.20 14.56
C LEU A 1003 -17.05 -9.71 14.38
N LEU A 1004 -17.37 -10.46 15.43
CA LEU A 1004 -17.53 -11.91 15.41
C LEU A 1004 -18.99 -12.27 15.67
N ILE A 1005 -19.62 -12.93 14.69
CA ILE A 1005 -20.96 -13.52 14.87
C ILE A 1005 -20.80 -14.99 15.22
N GLU A 1006 -21.13 -15.33 16.46
CA GLU A 1006 -21.06 -16.71 16.97
C GLU A 1006 -22.33 -17.50 16.69
N ASN A 1007 -22.19 -18.83 16.63
CA ASN A 1007 -23.29 -19.79 16.55
C ASN A 1007 -24.26 -19.49 15.40
N LEU A 1008 -23.72 -19.19 14.23
CA LEU A 1008 -24.51 -18.87 13.06
C LEU A 1008 -25.44 -20.05 12.69
N PRO A 1009 -26.77 -19.86 12.72
CA PRO A 1009 -27.71 -20.88 12.30
C PRO A 1009 -27.66 -21.10 10.79
N VAL A 1010 -28.34 -22.16 10.32
CA VAL A 1010 -28.42 -22.47 8.88
C VAL A 1010 -29.24 -21.43 8.12
N ASP A 1011 -30.32 -20.93 8.73
CA ASP A 1011 -31.14 -19.85 8.18
C ASP A 1011 -30.60 -18.49 8.69
N ILE A 1012 -30.01 -17.72 7.79
CA ILE A 1012 -29.44 -16.38 8.07
C ILE A 1012 -30.50 -15.32 7.77
N ASP A 1013 -30.58 -14.29 8.62
CA ASP A 1013 -31.44 -13.13 8.40
C ASP A 1013 -31.03 -12.36 7.13
N ALA A 1014 -31.99 -12.07 6.26
CA ALA A 1014 -31.76 -11.39 4.97
C ALA A 1014 -31.18 -9.98 5.13
N VAL A 1015 -31.34 -9.36 6.30
CA VAL A 1015 -30.74 -8.05 6.62
C VAL A 1015 -29.21 -8.08 6.62
N LEU A 1016 -28.61 -9.26 6.88
CA LEU A 1016 -27.15 -9.43 6.89
C LEU A 1016 -26.55 -9.69 5.51
N ASP A 1017 -27.37 -10.01 4.48
CA ASP A 1017 -26.88 -10.31 3.12
C ASP A 1017 -25.95 -9.19 2.56
N PRO A 1018 -26.25 -7.89 2.73
CA PRO A 1018 -25.35 -6.82 2.27
C PRO A 1018 -24.00 -6.80 3.01
N VAL A 1019 -24.01 -7.13 4.31
CA VAL A 1019 -22.81 -7.13 5.17
C VAL A 1019 -21.92 -8.33 4.86
N ILE A 1020 -22.53 -9.52 4.80
CA ILE A 1020 -21.86 -10.79 4.48
C ILE A 1020 -21.32 -10.75 3.04
N GLY A 1021 -22.10 -10.21 2.10
CA GLY A 1021 -21.73 -10.09 0.70
C GLY A 1021 -20.78 -8.94 0.37
N LYS A 1022 -20.34 -8.14 1.35
CA LYS A 1022 -19.54 -6.90 1.16
C LYS A 1022 -20.13 -5.98 0.08
N MET A 1023 -21.44 -5.77 0.10
CA MET A 1023 -22.14 -4.95 -0.89
C MET A 1023 -21.98 -3.46 -0.57
N THR A 1024 -20.87 -2.88 -1.03
CA THR A 1024 -20.57 -1.45 -0.84
C THR A 1024 -20.94 -0.64 -2.08
N ILE A 1025 -21.37 0.60 -1.86
CA ILE A 1025 -21.72 1.57 -2.90
C ILE A 1025 -20.80 2.77 -2.71
N ARG A 1026 -20.14 3.20 -3.79
CA ARG A 1026 -19.31 4.40 -3.77
C ARG A 1026 -20.17 5.62 -4.08
N LYS A 1027 -20.36 6.52 -3.10
CA LYS A 1027 -21.09 7.77 -3.24
C LYS A 1027 -20.09 8.92 -3.09
N ALA A 1028 -19.66 9.49 -4.22
CA ALA A 1028 -18.55 10.46 -4.31
C ALA A 1028 -17.22 9.90 -3.74
N ARG A 1029 -16.71 10.46 -2.63
CA ARG A 1029 -15.47 10.01 -1.97
C ARG A 1029 -15.70 8.96 -0.88
N ASN A 1030 -16.91 8.85 -0.33
CA ASN A 1030 -17.20 7.93 0.76
C ASN A 1030 -17.73 6.60 0.23
N ILE A 1031 -17.33 5.52 0.89
CA ILE A 1031 -17.89 4.18 0.68
C ILE A 1031 -19.03 4.03 1.68
N ILE A 1032 -20.22 3.70 1.20
CA ILE A 1032 -21.40 3.46 2.04
C ILE A 1032 -21.90 2.04 1.83
N MET A 1033 -22.57 1.50 2.84
CA MET A 1033 -23.26 0.21 2.80
C MET A 1033 -24.72 0.44 3.18
N LYS A 1034 -25.65 -0.12 2.41
CA LYS A 1034 -27.08 -0.04 2.71
C LYS A 1034 -27.51 -1.29 3.48
N ILE A 1035 -28.01 -1.12 4.70
CA ILE A 1035 -28.48 -2.21 5.57
C ILE A 1035 -29.96 -1.97 5.84
N GLY A 1036 -30.83 -2.78 5.21
CA GLY A 1036 -32.26 -2.48 5.16
C GLY A 1036 -32.48 -1.12 4.48
N ASP A 1037 -33.06 -0.17 5.21
CA ASP A 1037 -33.35 1.18 4.70
C ASP A 1037 -32.32 2.23 5.12
N THR A 1038 -31.37 1.90 6.00
CA THR A 1038 -30.35 2.84 6.47
C THR A 1038 -29.10 2.82 5.57
N GLU A 1039 -28.63 4.01 5.21
CA GLU A 1039 -27.31 4.19 4.58
C GLU A 1039 -26.26 4.37 5.70
N VAL A 1040 -25.27 3.48 5.75
CA VAL A 1040 -24.22 3.44 6.77
C VAL A 1040 -22.87 3.75 6.14
N SER A 1041 -22.04 4.58 6.78
CA SER A 1041 -20.68 4.84 6.31
C SER A 1041 -19.79 3.63 6.56
N TYR A 1042 -19.06 3.16 5.55
CA TYR A 1042 -18.23 1.96 5.62
C TYR A 1042 -16.75 2.31 5.86
N ASP A 1043 -16.19 1.91 7.01
CA ASP A 1043 -14.74 1.97 7.27
C ASP A 1043 -14.02 0.73 6.70
N THR A 1044 -12.94 0.94 5.94
CA THR A 1044 -12.14 -0.11 5.32
C THR A 1044 -11.43 -1.06 6.31
N ARG A 1045 -11.28 -0.66 7.57
CA ARG A 1045 -10.67 -1.48 8.64
C ARG A 1045 -11.62 -2.51 9.23
N PHE A 1046 -12.92 -2.35 9.02
CA PHE A 1046 -13.94 -3.29 9.50
C PHE A 1046 -13.62 -4.72 9.03
N ARG A 1047 -13.73 -5.68 9.95
CA ARG A 1047 -13.56 -7.12 9.68
C ARG A 1047 -14.72 -7.93 10.25
N LEU A 1048 -15.31 -8.81 9.46
CA LEU A 1048 -16.35 -9.74 9.90
C LEU A 1048 -15.83 -11.17 9.94
N TYR A 1049 -16.01 -11.82 11.09
CA TYR A 1049 -15.77 -13.24 11.30
C TYR A 1049 -17.10 -13.93 11.58
N LEU A 1050 -17.33 -15.07 10.93
CA LEU A 1050 -18.54 -15.86 11.11
C LEU A 1050 -18.16 -17.24 11.63
N GLN A 1051 -18.86 -17.74 12.66
CA GLN A 1051 -18.59 -19.03 13.27
C GLN A 1051 -19.88 -19.84 13.43
N THR A 1052 -19.80 -21.15 13.19
CA THR A 1052 -20.87 -22.10 13.53
C THR A 1052 -20.33 -23.30 14.30
N LYS A 1053 -21.11 -23.73 15.31
CA LYS A 1053 -20.86 -24.95 16.10
C LYS A 1053 -21.40 -26.22 15.43
N LEU A 1054 -22.18 -26.09 14.36
CA LEU A 1054 -22.76 -27.23 13.67
C LEU A 1054 -21.65 -27.98 12.92
N SER A 1055 -21.49 -29.29 13.14
CA SER A 1055 -20.42 -30.07 12.50
C SER A 1055 -20.64 -30.30 11.00
N ASN A 1056 -21.90 -30.36 10.56
CA ASN A 1056 -22.27 -30.51 9.16
C ASN A 1056 -23.45 -29.59 8.80
N PRO A 1057 -23.23 -28.27 8.72
CA PRO A 1057 -24.26 -27.33 8.34
C PRO A 1057 -24.50 -27.40 6.83
N HIS A 1058 -25.76 -27.43 6.42
CA HIS A 1058 -26.13 -27.30 5.01
C HIS A 1058 -26.55 -25.85 4.72
N TYR A 1059 -25.57 -25.00 4.41
CA TYR A 1059 -25.86 -23.65 3.95
C TYR A 1059 -26.43 -23.64 2.53
N LYS A 1060 -27.33 -22.69 2.26
CA LYS A 1060 -27.80 -22.44 0.89
C LYS A 1060 -26.64 -22.02 -0.02
N PRO A 1061 -26.67 -22.34 -1.32
CA PRO A 1061 -25.61 -21.93 -2.26
C PRO A 1061 -25.33 -20.43 -2.28
N GLU A 1062 -26.35 -19.60 -2.02
CA GLU A 1062 -26.22 -18.15 -1.93
C GLU A 1062 -25.23 -17.71 -0.84
N VAL A 1063 -25.26 -18.37 0.33
CA VAL A 1063 -24.36 -18.09 1.46
C VAL A 1063 -22.94 -18.56 1.13
N ALA A 1064 -22.81 -19.75 0.53
CA ALA A 1064 -21.52 -20.31 0.08
C ALA A 1064 -20.88 -19.48 -1.06
N ALA A 1065 -21.70 -18.79 -1.86
CA ALA A 1065 -21.23 -17.86 -2.88
C ALA A 1065 -20.71 -16.53 -2.27
N GLN A 1066 -21.31 -16.07 -1.17
CA GLN A 1066 -20.94 -14.81 -0.53
C GLN A 1066 -19.79 -14.95 0.48
N THR A 1067 -19.64 -16.12 1.10
CA THR A 1067 -18.62 -16.39 2.12
C THR A 1067 -17.63 -17.45 1.66
N THR A 1068 -16.42 -17.44 2.24
CA THR A 1068 -15.48 -18.55 2.09
C THR A 1068 -15.71 -19.52 3.25
N LEU A 1069 -16.23 -20.71 2.97
CA LEU A 1069 -16.40 -21.75 3.98
C LEU A 1069 -15.03 -22.34 4.34
N VAL A 1070 -14.70 -22.37 5.63
CA VAL A 1070 -13.45 -22.92 6.15
C VAL A 1070 -13.76 -24.02 7.17
N ASN A 1071 -13.28 -25.22 6.89
CA ASN A 1071 -13.52 -26.39 7.73
C ASN A 1071 -12.48 -26.47 8.87
N PHE A 1072 -12.90 -26.14 10.09
CA PHE A 1072 -12.12 -26.31 11.33
C PHE A 1072 -12.48 -27.59 12.10
N CYS A 1073 -13.21 -28.53 11.49
CA CYS A 1073 -13.41 -29.84 12.11
C CYS A 1073 -12.06 -30.51 12.34
N VAL A 1074 -11.85 -30.98 13.57
CA VAL A 1074 -10.63 -31.68 13.95
C VAL A 1074 -10.47 -32.96 13.11
N THR A 1075 -9.26 -33.21 12.63
CA THR A 1075 -8.91 -34.44 11.91
C THR A 1075 -8.37 -35.50 12.86
N GLU A 1076 -8.38 -36.78 12.46
CA GLU A 1076 -7.78 -37.86 13.25
C GLU A 1076 -6.34 -37.58 13.65
N LYS A 1077 -5.54 -37.07 12.71
CA LYS A 1077 -4.16 -36.68 12.96
C LYS A 1077 -4.04 -35.44 13.84
N GLY A 1078 -4.89 -34.43 13.64
CA GLY A 1078 -4.90 -33.23 14.47
C GLY A 1078 -5.28 -33.53 15.93
N LEU A 1079 -6.26 -34.42 16.15
CA LEU A 1079 -6.61 -34.87 17.48
C LEU A 1079 -5.53 -35.76 18.08
N GLU A 1080 -4.90 -36.63 17.28
CA GLU A 1080 -3.75 -37.42 17.72
C GLU A 1080 -2.64 -36.52 18.28
N ASP A 1081 -2.26 -35.46 17.56
CA ASP A 1081 -1.21 -34.55 18.03
C ASP A 1081 -1.64 -33.77 19.31
N GLN A 1082 -2.92 -33.41 19.42
CA GLN A 1082 -3.48 -32.77 20.63
C GLN A 1082 -3.49 -33.73 21.84
N LEU A 1083 -3.91 -34.98 21.64
CA LEU A 1083 -3.89 -36.00 22.67
C LEU A 1083 -2.45 -36.40 23.05
N LEU A 1084 -1.53 -36.42 22.08
CA LEU A 1084 -0.12 -36.67 22.33
C LEU A 1084 0.48 -35.61 23.24
N ALA A 1085 0.21 -34.33 22.97
CA ALA A 1085 0.64 -33.24 23.86
C ALA A 1085 0.08 -33.42 25.28
N LEU A 1086 -1.18 -33.84 25.40
CA LEU A 1086 -1.85 -34.05 26.69
C LEU A 1086 -1.33 -35.27 27.47
N VAL A 1087 -1.00 -36.36 26.77
CA VAL A 1087 -0.41 -37.56 27.39
C VAL A 1087 1.01 -37.26 27.85
N VAL A 1088 1.81 -36.57 27.03
CA VAL A 1088 3.18 -36.19 27.39
C VAL A 1088 3.18 -35.19 28.55
N ASP A 1089 2.27 -34.23 28.58
CA ASP A 1089 2.10 -33.27 29.70
C ASP A 1089 1.83 -33.98 31.03
N HIS A 1090 1.08 -35.08 31.01
CA HIS A 1090 0.74 -35.85 32.21
C HIS A 1090 1.87 -36.79 32.65
N GLU A 1091 2.44 -37.56 31.73
CA GLU A 1091 3.46 -38.57 32.02
C GLU A 1091 4.86 -37.97 32.21
N ARG A 1092 5.20 -36.96 31.42
CA ARG A 1092 6.52 -36.29 31.38
C ARG A 1092 6.34 -34.76 31.23
N PRO A 1093 5.82 -34.08 32.26
CA PRO A 1093 5.63 -32.63 32.24
C PRO A 1093 6.93 -31.86 31.97
N ASP A 1094 8.08 -32.41 32.40
CA ASP A 1094 9.40 -31.86 32.13
C ASP A 1094 9.72 -31.77 30.63
N LEU A 1095 9.39 -32.82 29.86
CA LEU A 1095 9.58 -32.83 28.40
C LEU A 1095 8.59 -31.88 27.70
N GLN A 1096 7.37 -31.79 28.21
CA GLN A 1096 6.35 -30.91 27.63
C GLN A 1096 6.65 -29.42 27.88
N GLU A 1097 7.10 -29.06 29.08
CA GLU A 1097 7.51 -27.69 29.40
C GLU A 1097 8.75 -27.28 28.59
N GLN A 1098 9.73 -28.18 28.45
CA GLN A 1098 10.89 -27.98 27.57
C GLN A 1098 10.48 -27.84 26.10
N ALA A 1099 9.56 -28.67 25.60
CA ALA A 1099 9.06 -28.58 24.24
C ALA A 1099 8.31 -27.27 23.99
N ALA A 1100 7.40 -26.89 24.89
CA ALA A 1100 6.61 -25.67 24.77
C ALA A 1100 7.47 -24.40 24.89
N GLY A 1101 8.44 -24.40 25.83
CA GLY A 1101 9.43 -23.35 25.98
C GLY A 1101 10.30 -23.22 24.74
N LEU A 1102 10.82 -24.33 24.22
CA LEU A 1102 11.64 -24.36 23.00
C LEU A 1102 10.87 -23.83 21.78
N VAL A 1103 9.61 -24.24 21.60
CA VAL A 1103 8.76 -23.75 20.51
C VAL A 1103 8.50 -22.24 20.64
N ARG A 1104 8.21 -21.73 21.84
CA ARG A 1104 8.08 -20.28 22.07
C ARG A 1104 9.36 -19.53 21.76
N SER A 1105 10.49 -19.99 22.26
CA SER A 1105 11.79 -19.35 22.01
C SER A 1105 12.16 -19.41 20.52
N LEU A 1106 11.88 -20.52 19.83
CA LEU A 1106 12.15 -20.66 18.40
C LEU A 1106 11.25 -19.72 17.58
N ASN A 1107 9.98 -19.58 17.98
CA ASN A 1107 9.04 -18.62 17.39
C ASN A 1107 9.52 -17.18 17.59
N GLU A 1108 9.92 -16.81 18.82
CA GLU A 1108 10.48 -15.49 19.13
C GLU A 1108 11.77 -15.23 18.34
N TYR A 1109 12.70 -16.19 18.28
CA TYR A 1109 13.93 -16.07 17.50
C TYR A 1109 13.69 -15.86 16.02
N ASN A 1110 12.72 -16.57 15.41
CA ASN A 1110 12.36 -16.35 14.02
C ASN A 1110 11.77 -14.95 13.79
N ILE A 1111 10.93 -14.45 14.71
CA ILE A 1111 10.38 -13.10 14.63
C ILE A 1111 11.50 -12.06 14.76
N THR A 1112 12.35 -12.19 15.77
CA THR A 1112 13.47 -11.27 16.02
C THR A 1112 14.49 -11.28 14.88
N LEU A 1113 14.77 -12.42 14.23
CA LEU A 1113 15.65 -12.48 13.06
C LEU A 1113 15.15 -11.58 11.92
N VAL A 1114 13.86 -11.68 11.59
CA VAL A 1114 13.24 -10.88 10.53
C VAL A 1114 13.19 -9.39 10.92
N GLU A 1115 12.93 -9.08 12.19
CA GLU A 1115 12.95 -7.70 12.68
C GLU A 1115 14.35 -7.08 12.61
N LEU A 1116 15.39 -7.81 13.04
CA LEU A 1116 16.78 -7.35 12.98
C LEU A 1116 17.23 -7.12 11.53
N GLU A 1117 16.86 -8.00 10.60
CA GLU A 1117 17.16 -7.84 9.17
C GLU A 1117 16.47 -6.60 8.58
N ASN A 1118 15.18 -6.41 8.89
CA ASN A 1118 14.45 -5.22 8.46
C ASN A 1118 15.01 -3.93 9.06
N ASN A 1119 15.43 -3.96 10.33
CA ASN A 1119 16.02 -2.81 11.01
C ASN A 1119 17.38 -2.44 10.40
N LEU A 1120 18.21 -3.43 10.09
CA LEU A 1120 19.49 -3.23 9.39
C LEU A 1120 19.29 -2.54 8.03
N LEU A 1121 18.34 -3.04 7.23
CA LEU A 1121 17.99 -2.45 5.93
C LEU A 1121 17.36 -1.06 6.07
N TYR A 1122 16.50 -0.85 7.07
CA TYR A 1122 15.85 0.44 7.32
C TYR A 1122 16.88 1.52 7.70
N ASN A 1123 17.83 1.19 8.57
CA ASN A 1123 18.87 2.12 9.01
C ASN A 1123 19.83 2.49 7.87
N LEU A 1124 20.16 1.54 7.00
CA LEU A 1124 20.97 1.80 5.80
C LEU A 1124 20.23 2.61 4.73
N ALA A 1125 18.94 2.33 4.50
CA ALA A 1125 18.14 3.02 3.50
C ALA A 1125 17.82 4.48 3.89
N ASN A 1126 17.61 4.76 5.17
CA ASN A 1126 17.28 6.10 5.67
C ASN A 1126 18.51 6.93 6.07
N ALA A 1127 19.72 6.38 5.99
CA ALA A 1127 20.95 7.13 6.23
C ALA A 1127 21.12 8.24 5.18
N THR A 1128 20.91 9.49 5.60
CA THR A 1128 21.11 10.69 4.78
C THR A 1128 22.41 11.40 5.19
N GLY A 1129 23.23 11.78 4.21
CA GLY A 1129 24.56 12.36 4.43
C GLY A 1129 25.72 11.36 4.31
N ASN A 1130 26.89 11.70 4.84
CA ASN A 1130 28.07 10.86 4.80
C ASN A 1130 27.98 9.76 5.87
N ILE A 1131 27.75 8.51 5.44
CA ILE A 1131 27.60 7.32 6.32
C ILE A 1131 28.83 7.15 7.23
N LEU A 1132 30.00 7.60 6.78
CA LEU A 1132 31.26 7.47 7.51
C LEU A 1132 31.39 8.42 8.71
N GLU A 1133 30.47 9.38 8.87
CA GLU A 1133 30.48 10.32 10.01
C GLU A 1133 29.52 9.92 11.13
N ASN A 1134 28.65 8.92 10.89
CA ASN A 1134 27.68 8.46 11.88
C ASN A 1134 28.18 7.20 12.61
N ILE A 1135 28.93 7.40 13.70
CA ILE A 1135 29.54 6.33 14.50
C ILE A 1135 28.49 5.42 15.14
N GLU A 1136 27.40 6.00 15.67
CA GLU A 1136 26.30 5.25 16.31
C GLU A 1136 25.63 4.29 15.32
N LEU A 1137 25.48 4.71 14.06
CA LEU A 1137 24.94 3.86 13.00
C LEU A 1137 25.86 2.65 12.72
N ILE A 1138 27.17 2.86 12.66
CA ILE A 1138 28.15 1.78 12.37
C ILE A 1138 28.19 0.77 13.52
N GLU A 1139 28.24 1.24 14.77
CA GLU A 1139 28.25 0.38 15.96
C GLU A 1139 26.92 -0.38 16.10
N GLY A 1140 25.79 0.29 15.85
CA GLY A 1140 24.47 -0.35 15.86
C GLY A 1140 24.31 -1.42 14.77
N LEU A 1141 24.90 -1.22 13.59
CA LEU A 1141 24.90 -2.23 12.51
C LEU A 1141 25.76 -3.45 12.84
N GLU A 1142 26.94 -3.26 13.46
CA GLU A 1142 27.78 -4.38 13.93
C GLU A 1142 27.07 -5.20 15.02
N GLU A 1143 26.40 -4.53 15.97
CA GLU A 1143 25.65 -5.19 17.02
C GLU A 1143 24.42 -5.95 16.49
N THR A 1144 23.67 -5.34 15.56
CA THR A 1144 22.53 -5.98 14.88
C THR A 1144 22.98 -7.23 14.14
N LYS A 1145 24.10 -7.17 13.41
CA LYS A 1145 24.67 -8.33 12.70
C LYS A 1145 25.13 -9.43 13.64
N ARG A 1146 25.87 -9.07 14.71
CA ARG A 1146 26.35 -10.04 15.71
C ARG A 1146 25.17 -10.78 16.34
N THR A 1147 24.12 -10.03 16.71
CA THR A 1147 22.90 -10.58 17.30
C THR A 1147 22.18 -11.50 16.33
N ALA A 1148 22.08 -11.14 15.04
CA ALA A 1148 21.47 -11.99 14.02
C ALA A 1148 22.21 -13.33 13.86
N VAL A 1149 23.55 -13.32 13.80
CA VAL A 1149 24.36 -14.55 13.70
C VAL A 1149 24.19 -15.43 14.94
N GLU A 1150 24.19 -14.83 16.13
CA GLU A 1150 23.99 -15.55 17.39
C GLU A 1150 22.60 -16.21 17.46
N ILE A 1151 21.56 -15.50 17.01
CA ILE A 1151 20.21 -16.06 16.96
C ILE A 1151 20.12 -17.16 15.90
N GLU A 1152 20.79 -17.03 14.74
CA GLU A 1152 20.78 -18.08 13.71
C GLU A 1152 21.42 -19.39 14.22
N GLU A 1153 22.51 -19.30 14.98
CA GLU A 1153 23.11 -20.46 15.65
C GLU A 1153 22.17 -21.06 16.72
N LYS A 1154 21.52 -20.21 17.52
CA LYS A 1154 20.51 -20.66 18.50
C LYS A 1154 19.33 -21.35 17.83
N VAL A 1155 18.86 -20.87 16.68
CA VAL A 1155 17.78 -21.53 15.90
C VAL A 1155 18.23 -22.89 15.38
N LYS A 1156 19.47 -23.03 14.89
CA LYS A 1156 20.02 -24.33 14.45
C LYS A 1156 20.08 -25.34 15.61
N LEU A 1157 20.59 -24.92 16.77
CA LEU A 1157 20.63 -25.75 17.97
C LEU A 1157 19.23 -26.11 18.47
N ALA A 1158 18.31 -25.14 18.46
CA ALA A 1158 16.92 -25.35 18.86
C ALA A 1158 16.22 -26.37 17.95
N LYS A 1159 16.41 -26.30 16.63
CA LYS A 1159 15.88 -27.31 15.68
C LYS A 1159 16.44 -28.70 15.92
N GLN A 1160 17.73 -28.83 16.23
CA GLN A 1160 18.30 -30.14 16.57
C GLN A 1160 17.71 -30.70 17.87
N THR A 1161 17.53 -29.83 18.87
CA THR A 1161 16.92 -30.18 20.16
C THR A 1161 15.45 -30.57 19.98
N GLU A 1162 14.72 -29.86 19.13
CA GLU A 1162 13.32 -30.17 18.77
C GLU A 1162 13.21 -31.58 18.19
N VAL A 1163 14.10 -31.98 17.28
CA VAL A 1163 14.11 -33.35 16.72
C VAL A 1163 14.37 -34.41 17.79
N GLN A 1164 15.23 -34.12 18.77
CA GLN A 1164 15.48 -35.05 19.88
C GLN A 1164 14.26 -35.17 20.80
N ILE A 1165 13.63 -34.04 21.14
CA ILE A 1165 12.39 -34.01 21.93
C ILE A 1165 11.25 -34.71 21.17
N ALA A 1166 11.13 -34.50 19.86
CA ALA A 1166 10.13 -35.15 19.03
C ALA A 1166 10.30 -36.69 19.08
N LYS A 1167 11.54 -37.19 18.95
CA LYS A 1167 11.81 -38.64 19.09
C LYS A 1167 11.40 -39.19 20.46
N ALA A 1168 11.60 -38.41 21.53
CA ALA A 1168 11.14 -38.81 22.87
C ALA A 1168 9.60 -38.82 22.98
N ARG A 1169 8.91 -37.88 22.31
CA ARG A 1169 7.44 -37.83 22.23
C ARG A 1169 6.85 -38.97 21.41
N GLU A 1170 7.53 -39.43 20.36
CA GLU A 1170 7.05 -40.51 19.49
C GLU A 1170 6.75 -41.82 20.26
N VAL A 1171 7.38 -42.06 21.41
CA VAL A 1171 7.09 -43.22 22.28
C VAL A 1171 5.61 -43.26 22.72
N TYR A 1172 5.01 -42.09 22.93
CA TYR A 1172 3.62 -41.95 23.39
C TYR A 1172 2.61 -41.84 22.24
N ARG A 1173 3.06 -41.69 20.99
CA ARG A 1173 2.19 -41.55 19.82
C ARG A 1173 1.19 -42.70 19.67
N PRO A 1174 1.53 -43.99 19.85
CA PRO A 1174 0.56 -45.07 19.73
C PRO A 1174 -0.65 -44.96 20.68
N VAL A 1175 -0.45 -44.40 21.88
CA VAL A 1175 -1.54 -44.14 22.84
C VAL A 1175 -2.44 -43.03 22.32
N ALA A 1176 -1.85 -41.95 21.81
CA ALA A 1176 -2.58 -40.84 21.22
C ALA A 1176 -3.36 -41.24 19.95
N THR A 1177 -2.77 -42.08 19.08
CA THR A 1177 -3.43 -42.62 17.89
C THR A 1177 -4.66 -43.44 18.29
N ARG A 1178 -4.53 -44.33 19.29
CA ARG A 1178 -5.68 -45.10 19.80
C ARG A 1178 -6.75 -44.21 20.43
N GLY A 1179 -6.36 -43.20 21.21
CA GLY A 1179 -7.29 -42.21 21.77
C GLY A 1179 -8.06 -41.48 20.67
N SER A 1180 -7.36 -41.01 19.64
CA SER A 1180 -7.98 -40.35 18.49
C SER A 1180 -8.99 -41.28 17.79
N LEU A 1181 -8.59 -42.52 17.50
CA LEU A 1181 -9.45 -43.51 16.87
C LEU A 1181 -10.72 -43.81 17.70
N VAL A 1182 -10.59 -43.95 19.03
CA VAL A 1182 -11.74 -44.16 19.93
C VAL A 1182 -12.68 -42.94 19.91
N TYR A 1183 -12.14 -41.72 19.92
CA TYR A 1183 -12.98 -40.51 19.83
C TYR A 1183 -13.79 -40.48 18.53
N PHE A 1184 -13.15 -40.71 17.38
CA PHE A 1184 -13.86 -40.71 16.09
C PHE A 1184 -14.87 -41.87 15.96
N LEU A 1185 -14.59 -43.02 16.58
CA LEU A 1185 -15.58 -44.09 16.68
C LEU A 1185 -16.80 -43.65 17.50
N ILE A 1186 -16.61 -43.01 18.66
CA ILE A 1186 -17.72 -42.48 19.49
C ILE A 1186 -18.48 -41.37 18.75
N ASP A 1187 -17.78 -40.46 18.07
CA ASP A 1187 -18.39 -39.40 17.26
C ASP A 1187 -19.23 -39.98 16.11
N ASN A 1188 -18.76 -41.07 15.49
CA ASN A 1188 -19.55 -41.79 14.48
C ASN A 1188 -20.76 -42.53 15.08
N LEU A 1189 -20.70 -42.98 16.35
CA LEU A 1189 -21.86 -43.60 17.04
C LEU A 1189 -23.00 -42.59 17.27
N ASN A 1190 -22.71 -41.29 17.35
CA ASN A 1190 -23.74 -40.24 17.39
C ASN A 1190 -24.64 -40.23 16.12
N ALA A 1191 -24.18 -40.82 15.01
CA ALA A 1191 -25.01 -41.01 13.83
C ALA A 1191 -26.12 -42.07 14.03
N LEU A 1192 -25.95 -43.00 14.98
CA LEU A 1192 -26.95 -44.02 15.32
C LEU A 1192 -28.01 -43.45 16.26
N ASP A 1193 -27.59 -42.85 17.37
CA ASP A 1193 -28.48 -42.25 18.37
C ASP A 1193 -27.80 -41.06 19.06
N ARG A 1194 -28.61 -40.06 19.44
CA ARG A 1194 -28.16 -38.87 20.19
C ARG A 1194 -27.65 -39.20 21.59
N VAL A 1195 -27.92 -40.40 22.13
CA VAL A 1195 -27.35 -40.86 23.41
C VAL A 1195 -25.81 -40.86 23.39
N TYR A 1196 -25.20 -41.15 22.24
CA TYR A 1196 -23.73 -41.16 22.08
C TYR A 1196 -23.13 -39.77 21.80
N HIS A 1197 -23.89 -38.70 22.02
CA HIS A 1197 -23.40 -37.35 21.80
C HIS A 1197 -22.51 -36.87 22.97
N TYR A 1198 -21.20 -36.96 22.79
CA TYR A 1198 -20.21 -36.45 23.74
C TYR A 1198 -19.41 -35.31 23.14
N SER A 1199 -19.21 -34.24 23.92
CA SER A 1199 -18.31 -33.16 23.52
C SER A 1199 -16.84 -33.61 23.64
N MET A 1200 -15.98 -33.05 22.79
CA MET A 1200 -14.53 -33.30 22.88
C MET A 1200 -13.96 -32.93 24.26
N ALA A 1201 -14.46 -31.84 24.86
CA ALA A 1201 -14.04 -31.45 26.21
C ALA A 1201 -14.34 -32.53 27.25
N ASN A 1202 -15.50 -33.20 27.15
CA ASN A 1202 -15.85 -34.30 28.04
C ASN A 1202 -15.00 -35.55 27.76
N TYR A 1203 -14.76 -35.88 26.48
CA TYR A 1203 -13.86 -36.97 26.12
C TYR A 1203 -12.44 -36.77 26.68
N VAL A 1204 -11.88 -35.56 26.51
CA VAL A 1204 -10.56 -35.20 27.04
C VAL A 1204 -10.55 -35.26 28.57
N PHE A 1205 -11.62 -34.83 29.24
CA PHE A 1205 -11.75 -34.94 30.69
C PHE A 1205 -11.76 -36.40 31.15
N VAL A 1206 -12.53 -37.27 30.48
CA VAL A 1206 -12.57 -38.71 30.78
C VAL A 1206 -11.21 -39.36 30.53
N LEU A 1207 -10.52 -38.98 29.45
CA LEU A 1207 -9.17 -39.47 29.17
C LEU A 1207 -8.18 -39.07 30.27
N LYS A 1208 -8.16 -37.80 30.69
CA LYS A 1208 -7.35 -37.33 31.82
C LYS A 1208 -7.64 -38.10 33.10
N LYS A 1209 -8.92 -38.24 33.43
CA LYS A 1209 -9.37 -39.00 34.60
C LYS A 1209 -8.92 -40.47 34.51
N GLY A 1210 -8.97 -41.06 33.31
CA GLY A 1210 -8.46 -42.40 33.04
C GLY A 1210 -6.97 -42.50 33.32
N MET A 1211 -6.17 -41.55 32.85
CA MET A 1211 -4.73 -41.51 33.15
C MET A 1211 -4.46 -41.32 34.65
N ASP A 1212 -5.19 -40.43 35.33
CA ASP A 1212 -5.05 -40.17 36.77
C ASP A 1212 -5.37 -41.39 37.65
N MET A 1213 -6.37 -42.20 37.27
CA MET A 1213 -6.78 -43.38 38.04
C MET A 1213 -5.89 -44.60 37.83
N THR A 1214 -5.07 -44.61 36.78
CA THR A 1214 -4.27 -45.77 36.42
C THR A 1214 -2.93 -45.74 37.15
N PRO A 1215 -2.55 -46.77 37.94
CA PRO A 1215 -1.28 -46.76 38.66
C PRO A 1215 -0.09 -46.82 37.69
N GLY A 1216 0.71 -45.75 37.66
CA GLY A 1216 1.87 -45.62 36.75
C GLY A 1216 2.93 -46.71 36.94
N SER A 1217 3.46 -47.23 35.83
CA SER A 1217 4.59 -48.17 35.80
C SER A 1217 5.88 -47.43 35.44
N LYS A 1218 7.00 -47.71 36.12
CA LYS A 1218 8.32 -47.05 35.89
C LYS A 1218 9.02 -47.49 34.59
N ASP A 1219 8.42 -48.39 33.83
CA ASP A 1219 9.02 -48.99 32.63
C ASP A 1219 8.38 -48.34 31.39
N GLU A 1220 9.12 -47.48 30.68
CA GLU A 1220 8.64 -46.68 29.52
C GLU A 1220 7.98 -47.56 28.44
N SER A 1221 8.36 -48.84 28.37
CA SER A 1221 7.79 -49.84 27.45
C SER A 1221 6.43 -50.42 27.89
N LYS A 1222 6.08 -50.33 29.19
CA LYS A 1222 4.86 -50.90 29.78
C LYS A 1222 3.76 -49.89 30.08
N VAL A 1223 4.06 -48.59 30.04
CA VAL A 1223 3.04 -47.51 30.12
C VAL A 1223 2.01 -47.64 28.98
N CYS A 1224 2.39 -48.27 27.87
CA CYS A 1224 1.56 -48.46 26.67
C CYS A 1224 0.33 -49.40 26.80
N VAL A 1225 0.10 -50.07 27.94
CA VAL A 1225 -0.91 -51.15 28.01
C VAL A 1225 -2.13 -50.83 28.88
N CYS A 1226 -2.08 -49.82 29.75
CA CYS A 1226 -3.10 -49.68 30.79
C CYS A 1226 -4.21 -48.63 30.52
N VAL A 1227 -4.08 -47.84 29.45
CA VAL A 1227 -5.12 -46.85 29.06
C VAL A 1227 -6.26 -47.48 28.24
N CYS A 1228 -6.09 -48.71 27.77
CA CYS A 1228 -7.04 -49.37 26.85
C CYS A 1228 -8.25 -50.07 27.51
N VAL A 1229 -8.41 -50.07 28.84
CA VAL A 1229 -9.46 -50.90 29.49
C VAL A 1229 -10.38 -50.13 30.44
N CYS A 1230 -10.05 -48.90 30.86
CA CYS A 1230 -10.84 -48.15 31.85
C CYS A 1230 -11.43 -46.83 31.32
N VAL A 1231 -11.60 -46.67 30.00
CA VAL A 1231 -12.59 -45.68 29.52
C VAL A 1231 -13.95 -46.30 29.83
N CYS A 1232 -14.65 -45.70 30.78
CA CYS A 1232 -16.01 -45.98 31.23
C CYS A 1232 -17.05 -46.01 30.09
N VAL A 1233 -16.92 -46.94 29.14
CA VAL A 1233 -17.97 -47.32 28.19
C VAL A 1233 -19.03 -48.19 28.91
N CYS A 1234 -18.76 -48.64 30.13
CA CYS A 1234 -19.65 -49.52 30.90
C CYS A 1234 -20.55 -48.82 31.95
N GLU A 1235 -20.40 -47.52 32.25
CA GLU A 1235 -21.27 -46.83 33.23
C GLU A 1235 -22.32 -45.90 32.60
N GLY A 1236 -22.61 -46.07 31.31
CA GLY A 1236 -23.65 -45.31 30.62
C GLY A 1236 -24.05 -45.83 29.25
N MET A 1237 -23.88 -47.14 28.99
CA MET A 1237 -24.57 -47.86 27.90
C MET A 1237 -25.82 -48.54 28.46
#